data_AF-A0A2M4BB43-F1
#
_entry.id   AF-A0A2M4BB43-F1
#
_cell.length_a   1.000
_cell.length_b   1.000
_cell.length_c   1.000
_cell.angle_alpha   90.00
_cell.angle_beta   90.00
_cell.angle_gamma   90.00
#
_symmetry.space_group_name_H-M   'P 1'
#
loop_
_entity.id
_entity.type
_entity.pdbx_description
1 polymer ?
#
loop_
_entity_poly.entity_id
_entity_poly.type
_entity_poly.pdbx_seq_one_letter_code
_entity_poly.pdbx_strand_id
1 'polypeptide(L)'
;MPTLKKYTQKPGVTTRRGTAMQSEQASANNTQQQQQQPENKQPGSSTVGGRGRSSQPSLAEAKKQGKKRMSANRRQSEEPAFKDQQLLDIYQNAISSSGSQRFATGVVYDDRFLLHRCLWDPNYPECPERYLEVMKRIELEQLIDRCTFVRPRLATEEEVRLKHTQQHLETLKATRGSLDKVELEELSSRYDAIFIHPGSYETSLLSAGSSVALVEAVCKGEIQNGMAIVRPPGHHAMTAEFNGYCFFNNVAIAAQHALDKLGLSRILIVDWDVHHGQGTQRMFYSDPRVLYFSIHRYEHGTFWPNLRESDFDFIGSGKGEGFNFNVPLNATGMENADYLAIWHQLLLPVATEFNPELIIVSAGYDAAFGCPEGMMHITPAFYAHLLSPLLSLAQGRVAVVLEGGYCLESLAEASMHTLKTLLGDPCSKLADKLTPPCASIRETILNCIASHRSFWKSLQLNELYNVEDYNNVTPQENFHKLPEYRFEPEPPRSSEARYETRNCYPVQSVEERKRIHERLVQLRLATDLSFPAERLCYVYDEAMLEHQNVSDALHPECPARIANIYQRLVEDYQLTKRMKRVTTVPATLDELCLAHDRELVERMHSIGGDVTELKELAESYNSVYLHPKTYTSAAIAAGSVIQVVHEVLNGRSRAGLCIVRPPGHHAEPGEPHGFCIFNNVAVAARVALEQHNLKRVLIVDWDVHHGNGTQHIFEEDPRVLYISVHRYDNGTFFPRGPDGNYTTVGHGNGTGFTVNVPWNHKSMGDLEYMAAFTSVILPIAYEFDPELVLVSAGFDAAIGDPLGGCRVTPEAYGYFTQWLSSLAGGRVIVCLEGGYNVNTISHAMVMCAKALLGDPLPMLQAITPQHQSATVTASCYETLRNVITVQSKYWSALCFGNQKLPNFRSNFDLSDTLKNITLSERSGGGDGDGANLTSPSMASGSGGSGDGPSRTASASASKQTLTEFLQENMQALENEEMFAIVPKEDCPHLNLLQPETIPATIDLAAPCTNCGSRSENWMCLICYGIYCGRYVGQHMVQHSTDTLDHPIALSFSDLSVWCYGCDSYIDNGALHPYKTLVHVAKFGEPFRWSYGSNLSLQVVRSEGGAGDAQHRPSRSTD
;
A
#
# COMPACT_ATOMS: atom_id res chain seq x y z
N MET A 1 27.35 30.72 30.82
CA MET A 1 26.90 31.81 31.72
C MET A 1 27.22 33.15 31.05
N PRO A 2 26.26 34.10 30.99
CA PRO A 2 25.78 34.80 32.18
C PRO A 2 24.27 34.65 32.46
N THR A 3 24.01 34.41 33.74
CA THR A 3 22.80 34.58 34.57
C THR A 3 21.54 35.23 33.98
N LEU A 4 20.47 34.42 33.81
CA LEU A 4 19.08 34.87 33.77
C LEU A 4 18.49 34.90 35.20
N LYS A 5 18.03 36.08 35.59
CA LYS A 5 17.41 36.38 36.89
C LYS A 5 16.00 35.77 36.98
N LYS A 6 15.71 35.15 38.13
CA LYS A 6 14.36 34.82 38.60
C LYS A 6 13.49 36.09 38.69
N TYR A 7 12.30 36.06 38.09
CA TYR A 7 11.19 36.95 38.45
C TYR A 7 9.94 36.12 38.68
N THR A 8 9.58 35.98 39.95
CA THR A 8 8.27 35.58 40.43
C THR A 8 7.40 36.82 40.56
N GLN A 9 6.27 36.90 39.85
CA GLN A 9 5.10 37.70 40.23
C GLN A 9 3.85 37.34 39.38
N LYS A 10 2.86 36.72 40.01
CA LYS A 10 1.42 36.99 39.82
C LYS A 10 1.05 38.09 40.84
N PRO A 11 -0.02 38.93 40.69
CA PRO A 11 -1.38 38.49 40.31
C PRO A 11 -2.27 39.49 39.55
N GLY A 12 -3.44 39.02 39.08
CA GLY A 12 -4.53 39.85 38.56
C GLY A 12 -5.75 39.04 38.14
N VAL A 13 -6.47 38.45 39.11
CA VAL A 13 -7.77 37.80 38.90
C VAL A 13 -8.87 38.76 39.37
N THR A 14 -9.74 39.17 38.45
CA THR A 14 -10.94 39.95 38.76
C THR A 14 -12.12 38.99 38.93
N THR A 15 -12.68 38.93 40.15
CA THR A 15 -13.89 38.18 40.49
C THR A 15 -15.10 39.12 40.63
N ARG A 16 -16.27 38.66 40.17
CA ARG A 16 -17.62 39.02 40.67
C ARG A 16 -18.45 37.72 40.65
N ARG A 17 -18.72 37.10 41.81
CA ARG A 17 -19.96 37.21 42.65
C ARG A 17 -21.23 36.95 41.82
N GLY A 18 -22.20 36.11 42.14
CA GLY A 18 -22.68 35.31 43.29
C GLY A 18 -23.92 34.53 42.73
N THR A 19 -24.51 33.49 43.30
CA THR A 19 -25.06 33.29 44.65
C THR A 19 -25.55 31.83 44.72
N ALA A 20 -25.42 31.23 45.90
CA ALA A 20 -25.96 29.91 46.23
C ALA A 20 -27.48 29.97 46.50
N MET A 21 -28.17 28.85 46.25
CA MET A 21 -29.37 28.48 47.01
C MET A 21 -29.38 26.96 47.26
N GLN A 22 -29.50 26.62 48.53
CA GLN A 22 -29.63 25.28 49.11
C GLN A 22 -31.08 24.77 48.97
N SER A 23 -31.25 23.44 48.95
CA SER A 23 -32.19 22.76 49.87
C SER A 23 -31.98 21.24 49.85
N GLU A 24 -31.56 20.68 50.99
CA GLU A 24 -31.76 19.28 51.39
C GLU A 24 -33.13 19.12 52.08
N GLN A 25 -33.72 17.91 51.99
CA GLN A 25 -34.52 17.16 53.00
C GLN A 25 -35.31 16.06 52.24
N ALA A 26 -35.09 14.74 52.42
CA ALA A 26 -35.26 13.84 53.58
C ALA A 26 -36.70 13.26 53.74
N SER A 27 -36.77 11.97 54.12
CA SER A 27 -37.90 11.12 54.60
C SER A 27 -38.75 10.42 53.51
N ALA A 28 -39.15 9.14 53.48
CA ALA A 28 -39.19 7.93 54.33
C ALA A 28 -40.64 7.35 54.38
N ASN A 29 -40.74 6.03 54.19
CA ASN A 29 -41.76 5.05 54.66
C ASN A 29 -43.19 4.93 54.08
N ASN A 30 -43.50 3.73 53.52
CA ASN A 30 -44.51 2.72 53.96
C ASN A 30 -44.70 1.67 52.83
N THR A 31 -44.25 0.40 52.87
CA THR A 31 -44.61 -0.83 53.64
C THR A 31 -45.97 -1.50 53.31
N GLN A 32 -45.91 -2.84 53.12
CA GLN A 32 -46.92 -3.93 53.15
C GLN A 32 -47.60 -4.32 51.82
N GLN A 33 -47.83 -5.58 51.44
CA GLN A 33 -47.59 -6.96 51.92
C GLN A 33 -47.89 -7.87 50.68
N GLN A 34 -47.04 -8.82 50.24
CA GLN A 34 -46.87 -10.22 50.66
C GLN A 34 -47.77 -11.29 49.97
N GLN A 35 -47.15 -12.47 49.77
CA GLN A 35 -47.67 -13.84 49.53
C GLN A 35 -47.80 -14.32 48.06
N GLN A 36 -47.50 -15.56 47.66
CA GLN A 36 -46.75 -16.72 48.19
C GLN A 36 -46.65 -17.76 47.03
N GLN A 37 -45.64 -18.63 47.06
CA GLN A 37 -45.37 -19.72 46.10
C GLN A 37 -46.34 -20.93 46.23
N PRO A 38 -46.21 -21.96 45.36
CA PRO A 38 -45.45 -23.15 45.82
C PRO A 38 -44.60 -23.91 44.75
N GLU A 39 -43.36 -24.22 45.14
CA GLU A 39 -42.63 -25.52 45.22
C GLU A 39 -43.31 -26.84 44.73
N ASN A 40 -42.66 -27.96 44.29
CA ASN A 40 -41.27 -28.47 44.18
C ASN A 40 -41.29 -29.92 43.57
N LYS A 41 -40.11 -30.47 43.21
CA LYS A 41 -39.68 -31.91 43.07
C LYS A 41 -39.68 -32.66 41.70
N GLN A 42 -38.52 -33.27 41.41
CA GLN A 42 -38.25 -34.45 40.54
C GLN A 42 -38.25 -35.76 41.38
N PRO A 43 -37.95 -36.99 40.87
CA PRO A 43 -38.04 -37.64 39.53
C PRO A 43 -38.78 -39.03 39.57
N GLY A 44 -38.96 -39.73 38.44
CA GLY A 44 -39.39 -41.15 38.44
C GLY A 44 -39.58 -41.79 37.05
N SER A 45 -39.12 -43.04 36.90
CA SER A 45 -39.00 -43.83 35.67
C SER A 45 -40.23 -44.69 35.33
N SER A 46 -40.18 -45.34 34.15
CA SER A 46 -40.73 -46.68 33.80
C SER A 46 -41.86 -46.80 32.74
N THR A 47 -41.47 -47.42 31.61
CA THR A 47 -42.06 -48.56 30.86
C THR A 47 -43.52 -48.63 30.35
N VAL A 48 -43.61 -48.88 29.02
CA VAL A 48 -44.42 -49.88 28.27
C VAL A 48 -45.89 -49.59 27.88
N GLY A 49 -46.13 -49.60 26.55
CA GLY A 49 -47.12 -50.46 25.90
C GLY A 49 -48.41 -49.84 25.33
N GLY A 50 -48.69 -50.05 24.04
CA GLY A 50 -50.08 -50.03 23.51
C GLY A 50 -50.27 -49.58 22.06
N ARG A 51 -50.62 -50.52 21.17
CA ARG A 51 -50.94 -50.35 19.74
C ARG A 51 -52.38 -49.85 19.50
N GLY A 52 -52.63 -49.19 18.35
CA GLY A 52 -53.86 -49.47 17.56
C GLY A 52 -54.66 -48.30 16.94
N ARG A 53 -54.50 -48.15 15.62
CA ARG A 53 -55.49 -47.82 14.55
C ARG A 53 -56.32 -46.51 14.53
N SER A 54 -55.88 -45.62 13.63
CA SER A 54 -56.58 -45.03 12.47
C SER A 54 -58.06 -44.59 12.55
N SER A 55 -58.26 -43.27 12.57
CA SER A 55 -59.34 -42.56 11.87
C SER A 55 -58.82 -41.19 11.41
N GLN A 56 -58.93 -40.87 10.11
CA GLN A 56 -58.44 -39.63 9.51
C GLN A 56 -59.23 -38.40 10.01
N PRO A 57 -58.56 -37.31 10.43
CA PRO A 57 -59.22 -36.09 10.88
C PRO A 57 -59.44 -35.08 9.73
N SER A 58 -60.46 -34.26 9.88
CA SER A 58 -60.90 -33.24 8.92
C SER A 58 -59.83 -32.16 8.65
N LEU A 59 -59.92 -31.48 7.50
CA LEU A 59 -58.95 -30.47 7.01
C LEU A 59 -58.67 -29.31 8.02
N ALA A 60 -59.55 -29.10 9.00
CA ALA A 60 -59.38 -28.12 10.07
C ALA A 60 -58.42 -28.59 11.18
N GLU A 61 -58.30 -29.91 11.42
CA GLU A 61 -57.35 -30.48 12.37
C GLU A 61 -55.94 -30.65 11.76
N ALA A 62 -55.84 -30.82 10.43
CA ALA A 62 -54.56 -30.81 9.71
C ALA A 62 -53.83 -29.45 9.81
N LYS A 63 -54.56 -28.33 9.78
CA LYS A 63 -53.97 -26.98 9.98
C LYS A 63 -53.59 -26.70 11.44
N LYS A 64 -54.25 -27.33 12.42
CA LYS A 64 -53.93 -27.18 13.84
C LYS A 64 -52.77 -28.09 14.28
N GLN A 65 -52.62 -29.26 13.66
CA GLN A 65 -51.45 -30.14 13.86
C GLN A 65 -50.19 -29.66 13.12
N GLY A 66 -50.32 -28.98 11.97
CA GLY A 66 -49.21 -28.31 11.31
C GLY A 66 -48.58 -27.20 12.17
N LYS A 67 -49.40 -26.42 12.89
CA LYS A 67 -48.90 -25.38 13.81
C LYS A 67 -48.34 -25.92 15.14
N LYS A 68 -48.76 -27.10 15.60
CA LYS A 68 -48.19 -27.73 16.81
C LYS A 68 -46.96 -28.61 16.54
N ARG A 69 -46.75 -29.10 15.31
CA ARG A 69 -45.50 -29.77 14.88
C ARG A 69 -44.34 -28.78 14.68
N MET A 70 -44.61 -27.53 14.32
CA MET A 70 -43.58 -26.49 14.24
C MET A 70 -43.17 -25.89 15.59
N SER A 71 -43.90 -26.18 16.69
CA SER A 71 -43.57 -25.67 18.03
C SER A 71 -43.02 -26.72 19.01
N ALA A 72 -42.97 -28.00 18.63
CA ALA A 72 -42.51 -29.10 19.51
C ALA A 72 -41.15 -29.71 19.10
N ASN A 73 -40.64 -29.43 17.89
CA ASN A 73 -39.24 -29.72 17.52
C ASN A 73 -38.26 -28.60 17.91
N ARG A 74 -38.69 -27.65 18.76
CA ARG A 74 -37.88 -26.50 19.18
C ARG A 74 -37.09 -26.74 20.47
N ARG A 75 -37.08 -27.97 21.00
CA ARG A 75 -36.27 -28.35 22.16
C ARG A 75 -35.79 -29.79 21.99
N GLN A 76 -34.47 -29.94 21.87
CA GLN A 76 -33.70 -31.20 21.81
C GLN A 76 -33.66 -31.91 20.45
N SER A 77 -32.97 -31.29 19.50
CA SER A 77 -32.11 -31.97 18.54
C SER A 77 -30.83 -31.15 18.44
N GLU A 78 -29.69 -31.81 18.59
CA GLU A 78 -28.35 -31.24 18.51
C GLU A 78 -28.22 -30.30 17.30
N GLU A 79 -27.63 -29.14 17.55
CA GLU A 79 -27.44 -28.07 16.58
C GLU A 79 -26.73 -28.62 15.33
N PRO A 80 -27.30 -28.49 14.13
CA PRO A 80 -26.44 -28.30 12.98
C PRO A 80 -25.78 -26.95 13.21
N ALA A 81 -24.44 -26.93 13.30
CA ALA A 81 -23.66 -25.72 13.28
C ALA A 81 -23.99 -24.94 11.99
N PHE A 82 -25.03 -24.10 12.04
CA PHE A 82 -25.16 -22.95 11.19
C PHE A 82 -23.97 -22.08 11.57
N LYS A 83 -22.88 -22.22 10.83
CA LYS A 83 -21.88 -21.17 10.78
C LYS A 83 -22.65 -19.89 10.46
N ASP A 84 -22.62 -18.93 11.36
CA ASP A 84 -23.05 -17.56 11.14
C ASP A 84 -22.42 -17.09 9.82
N GLN A 85 -23.18 -17.15 8.72
CA GLN A 85 -22.97 -16.24 7.60
C GLN A 85 -23.55 -14.91 8.09
N GLN A 86 -22.76 -14.17 8.88
CA GLN A 86 -23.02 -12.75 9.09
C GLN A 86 -23.12 -12.13 7.69
N LEU A 87 -24.32 -11.64 7.34
CA LEU A 87 -24.48 -10.70 6.22
C LEU A 87 -23.56 -9.51 6.54
N LEU A 88 -22.43 -9.41 5.86
CA LEU A 88 -21.51 -8.30 6.03
C LEU A 88 -22.17 -7.06 5.44
N ASP A 89 -22.59 -6.13 6.30
CA ASP A 89 -23.02 -4.81 5.87
C ASP A 89 -21.79 -4.04 5.35
N ILE A 90 -21.76 -3.82 4.03
CA ILE A 90 -20.67 -3.15 3.32
C ILE A 90 -20.46 -1.70 3.78
N TYR A 91 -21.40 -1.11 4.51
CA TYR A 91 -21.30 0.24 5.06
C TYR A 91 -20.92 0.26 6.55
N GLN A 92 -20.82 -0.91 7.20
CA GLN A 92 -20.62 -0.99 8.66
C GLN A 92 -19.33 -0.28 9.12
N ASN A 93 -18.28 -0.32 8.31
CA ASN A 93 -17.01 0.34 8.61
C ASN A 93 -17.16 1.87 8.57
N ALA A 94 -17.68 2.42 7.46
CA ALA A 94 -18.07 3.82 7.36
C ALA A 94 -18.97 4.27 8.52
N ILE A 95 -20.03 3.51 8.83
CA ILE A 95 -20.98 3.80 9.91
C ILE A 95 -20.29 3.84 11.28
N SER A 96 -19.38 2.90 11.54
CA SER A 96 -18.65 2.82 12.81
C SER A 96 -17.81 4.07 13.09
N SER A 97 -17.47 4.85 12.06
CA SER A 97 -16.70 6.09 12.16
C SER A 97 -17.54 7.36 12.32
N SER A 98 -18.87 7.23 12.45
CA SER A 98 -19.79 8.36 12.58
C SER A 98 -19.44 9.30 13.74
N GLY A 99 -19.11 8.74 14.90
CA GLY A 99 -18.66 9.50 16.06
C GLY A 99 -17.17 9.88 16.05
N SER A 100 -16.38 9.36 15.11
CA SER A 100 -14.93 9.55 15.12
C SER A 100 -14.57 10.96 14.68
N GLN A 101 -14.09 11.78 15.59
CA GLN A 101 -13.53 13.10 15.30
C GLN A 101 -12.05 13.10 15.67
N ARG A 102 -11.28 13.96 15.01
CA ARG A 102 -9.86 14.12 15.30
C ARG A 102 -9.63 14.47 16.78
N PHE A 103 -8.85 13.64 17.47
CA PHE A 103 -8.38 13.96 18.83
C PHE A 103 -7.18 14.92 18.81
N ALA A 104 -6.78 15.40 19.98
CA ALA A 104 -5.65 16.32 20.11
C ALA A 104 -4.32 15.67 19.67
N THR A 105 -3.37 16.49 19.23
CA THR A 105 -1.98 16.06 18.97
C THR A 105 -1.18 16.11 20.27
N GLY A 106 -0.47 15.04 20.60
CA GLY A 106 0.43 14.98 21.74
C GLY A 106 1.82 15.55 21.44
N VAL A 107 2.45 16.14 22.44
CA VAL A 107 3.89 16.48 22.40
C VAL A 107 4.58 16.01 23.69
N VAL A 108 5.74 15.39 23.55
CA VAL A 108 6.61 15.01 24.67
C VAL A 108 7.92 15.79 24.56
N TYR A 109 8.31 16.48 25.63
CA TYR A 109 9.59 17.17 25.76
C TYR A 109 9.98 17.25 27.24
N ASP A 110 11.28 17.36 27.52
CA ASP A 110 11.82 17.50 28.88
C ASP A 110 13.18 18.19 28.86
N ASP A 111 13.36 19.25 29.64
CA ASP A 111 14.62 20.01 29.67
C ASP A 111 15.82 19.20 30.18
N ARG A 112 15.59 18.04 30.84
CA ARG A 112 16.68 17.12 31.20
C ARG A 112 17.41 16.58 29.98
N PHE A 113 16.80 16.61 28.79
CA PHE A 113 17.49 16.30 27.54
C PHE A 113 18.67 17.25 27.27
N LEU A 114 18.72 18.44 27.84
CA LEU A 114 19.86 19.36 27.73
C LEU A 114 21.11 18.90 28.51
N LEU A 115 20.95 17.92 29.42
CA LEU A 115 22.04 17.47 30.29
C LEU A 115 23.05 16.56 29.58
N HIS A 116 22.66 15.89 28.50
CA HIS A 116 23.53 14.96 27.76
C HIS A 116 24.42 15.71 26.76
N ARG A 117 25.75 15.71 26.96
CA ARG A 117 26.68 16.33 26.00
C ARG A 117 28.07 15.69 26.05
N CYS A 118 28.82 15.79 24.96
CA CYS A 118 30.21 15.36 24.93
C CYS A 118 31.07 16.23 25.85
N LEU A 119 31.84 15.61 26.75
CA LEU A 119 32.65 16.30 27.77
C LEU A 119 34.04 16.72 27.28
N TRP A 120 34.47 16.15 26.15
CA TRP A 120 35.81 16.31 25.62
C TRP A 120 35.86 16.96 24.23
N ASP A 121 34.73 17.00 23.51
CA ASP A 121 34.58 17.67 22.24
C ASP A 121 33.35 18.60 22.26
N PRO A 122 33.53 19.93 22.36
CA PRO A 122 32.41 20.87 22.43
C PRO A 122 31.70 21.06 21.08
N ASN A 123 32.28 20.59 19.97
CA ASN A 123 31.75 20.77 18.62
C ASN A 123 31.03 19.51 18.11
N TYR A 124 30.83 18.51 18.97
CA TYR A 124 30.22 17.25 18.61
C TYR A 124 28.79 17.45 18.04
N PRO A 125 28.43 16.85 16.89
CA PRO A 125 27.15 17.13 16.21
C PRO A 125 25.93 16.80 17.05
N GLU A 126 25.94 15.67 17.75
CA GLU A 126 24.89 15.29 18.70
C GLU A 126 25.06 16.11 20.00
N CYS A 127 24.36 17.24 20.04
CA CYS A 127 24.48 18.24 21.10
C CYS A 127 23.12 18.73 21.64
N PRO A 128 23.08 19.30 22.87
CA PRO A 128 21.86 19.87 23.46
C PRO A 128 21.14 20.91 22.59
N GLU A 129 21.89 21.64 21.77
CA GLU A 129 21.39 22.70 20.90
C GLU A 129 20.39 22.16 19.86
N ARG A 130 20.47 20.88 19.48
CA ARG A 130 19.47 20.20 18.63
C ARG A 130 18.06 20.27 19.23
N TYR A 131 17.93 19.89 20.51
CA TYR A 131 16.67 19.98 21.25
C TYR A 131 16.24 21.44 21.44
N LEU A 132 17.19 22.31 21.80
CA LEU A 132 16.91 23.71 22.11
C LEU A 132 16.34 24.47 20.89
N GLU A 133 16.94 24.31 19.70
CA GLU A 133 16.49 25.04 18.51
C GLU A 133 15.14 24.53 17.99
N VAL A 134 14.87 23.23 18.10
CA VAL A 134 13.53 22.67 17.81
C VAL A 134 12.48 23.29 18.73
N MET A 135 12.72 23.29 20.04
CA MET A 135 11.78 23.86 21.01
C MET A 135 11.55 25.35 20.77
N LYS A 136 12.62 26.14 20.57
CA LYS A 136 12.52 27.58 20.23
C LYS A 136 11.68 27.82 18.98
N ARG A 137 11.89 27.03 17.93
CA ARG A 137 11.18 27.21 16.65
C ARG A 137 9.70 26.91 16.78
N ILE A 138 9.36 25.83 17.50
CA ILE A 138 7.98 25.41 17.77
C ILE A 138 7.26 26.40 18.70
N GLU A 139 7.95 26.95 19.69
CA GLU A 139 7.44 28.03 20.55
C GLU A 139 7.20 29.33 19.78
N LEU A 140 8.11 29.69 18.88
CA LEU A 140 7.97 30.89 18.03
C LEU A 140 6.72 30.83 17.16
N GLU A 141 6.34 29.64 16.67
CA GLU A 141 5.11 29.40 15.92
C GLU A 141 3.89 29.09 16.81
N GLN A 142 4.03 29.19 18.14
CA GLN A 142 2.95 28.97 19.12
C GLN A 142 2.27 27.60 18.96
N LEU A 143 3.03 26.56 18.60
CA LEU A 143 2.47 25.23 18.34
C LEU A 143 2.26 24.42 19.63
N ILE A 144 3.06 24.66 20.68
CA ILE A 144 2.94 23.96 21.97
C ILE A 144 1.55 24.14 22.57
N ASP A 145 1.00 25.35 22.53
CA ASP A 145 -0.33 25.69 23.08
C ASP A 145 -1.48 24.97 22.36
N ARG A 146 -1.22 24.44 21.16
CA ARG A 146 -2.17 23.67 20.36
C ARG A 146 -2.07 22.16 20.60
N CYS A 147 -1.06 21.72 21.36
CA CYS A 147 -0.78 20.32 21.65
C CYS A 147 -1.24 19.93 23.07
N THR A 148 -1.49 18.63 23.27
CA THR A 148 -1.62 18.03 24.59
C THR A 148 -0.23 17.61 25.07
N PHE A 149 0.20 18.12 26.21
CA PHE A 149 1.46 17.70 26.81
C PHE A 149 1.33 16.27 27.35
N VAL A 150 2.09 15.34 26.77
CA VAL A 150 2.21 13.97 27.25
C VAL A 150 3.42 13.91 28.17
N ARG A 151 3.18 13.52 29.43
CA ARG A 151 4.21 13.58 30.47
C ARG A 151 5.34 12.59 30.16
N PRO A 152 6.60 13.05 30.03
CA PRO A 152 7.74 12.15 29.85
C PRO A 152 7.97 11.31 31.11
N ARG A 153 8.43 10.07 30.93
CA ARG A 153 8.80 9.17 32.01
C ARG A 153 10.10 8.43 31.68
N LEU A 154 10.74 7.89 32.71
CA LEU A 154 11.83 6.94 32.50
C LEU A 154 11.24 5.60 32.03
N ALA A 155 11.89 4.96 31.07
CA ALA A 155 11.66 3.56 30.77
C ALA A 155 12.03 2.71 31.99
N THR A 156 11.26 1.67 32.23
CA THR A 156 11.60 0.63 33.21
C THR A 156 12.72 -0.25 32.66
N GLU A 157 13.46 -0.92 33.53
CA GLU A 157 14.50 -1.86 33.08
C GLU A 157 13.87 -3.03 32.30
N GLU A 158 12.65 -3.44 32.68
CA GLU A 158 11.87 -4.46 31.95
C GLU A 158 11.54 -4.03 30.52
N GLU A 159 11.16 -2.76 30.31
CA GLU A 159 10.91 -2.22 28.97
C GLU A 159 12.18 -2.18 28.13
N VAL A 160 13.31 -1.74 28.71
CA VAL A 160 14.60 -1.74 27.99
C VAL A 160 15.00 -3.17 27.61
N ARG A 161 14.78 -4.12 28.52
CA ARG A 161 15.08 -5.55 28.31
C ARG A 161 14.21 -6.25 27.26
N LEU A 162 13.17 -5.60 26.75
CA LEU A 162 12.42 -6.13 25.59
C LEU A 162 13.30 -6.24 24.35
N LYS A 163 14.29 -5.36 24.21
CA LYS A 163 15.18 -5.28 23.04
C LYS A 163 16.67 -5.30 23.36
N HIS A 164 17.05 -5.09 24.62
CA HIS A 164 18.44 -5.02 25.05
C HIS A 164 18.79 -6.08 26.08
N THR A 165 20.04 -6.53 26.09
CA THR A 165 20.53 -7.47 27.11
C THR A 165 20.67 -6.79 28.48
N GLN A 166 20.67 -7.58 29.56
CA GLN A 166 20.97 -7.06 30.90
C GLN A 166 22.37 -6.42 30.95
N GLN A 167 23.36 -7.02 30.28
CA GLN A 167 24.73 -6.51 30.31
C GLN A 167 24.84 -5.12 29.66
N HIS A 168 24.12 -4.89 28.56
CA HIS A 168 24.03 -3.59 27.89
C HIS A 168 23.53 -2.50 28.84
N LEU A 169 22.42 -2.79 29.53
CA LEU A 169 21.83 -1.91 30.54
C LEU A 169 22.80 -1.62 31.69
N GLU A 170 23.38 -2.67 32.29
CA GLU A 170 24.30 -2.53 33.43
C GLU A 170 25.58 -1.77 33.05
N THR A 171 26.09 -1.96 31.83
CA THR A 171 27.26 -1.22 31.32
C THR A 171 26.99 0.28 31.32
N LEU A 172 25.85 0.73 30.79
CA LEU A 172 25.50 2.15 30.81
C LEU A 172 25.21 2.64 32.24
N LYS A 173 24.49 1.84 33.03
CA LYS A 173 24.13 2.17 34.42
C LYS A 173 25.35 2.38 35.32
N ALA A 174 26.44 1.66 35.09
CA ALA A 174 27.69 1.82 35.82
C ALA A 174 28.36 3.19 35.61
N THR A 175 28.08 3.87 34.50
CA THR A 175 28.65 5.19 34.17
C THR A 175 27.94 6.35 34.89
N ARG A 176 26.78 6.05 35.50
CA ARG A 176 25.90 7.00 36.16
C ARG A 176 26.64 7.85 37.20
N GLY A 177 26.62 9.16 37.01
CA GLY A 177 27.22 10.12 37.94
C GLY A 177 28.74 10.07 38.04
N SER A 178 29.43 9.28 37.20
CA SER A 178 30.89 9.27 37.17
C SER A 178 31.42 10.68 36.84
N LEU A 179 32.49 11.10 37.51
CA LEU A 179 33.16 12.37 37.20
C LEU A 179 34.50 12.16 36.50
N ASP A 180 34.89 10.90 36.27
CA ASP A 180 36.13 10.54 35.60
C ASP A 180 35.93 10.62 34.09
N LYS A 181 36.31 11.77 33.53
CA LYS A 181 36.21 12.02 32.09
C LYS A 181 37.08 11.07 31.25
N VAL A 182 38.21 10.63 31.80
CA VAL A 182 39.15 9.76 31.08
C VAL A 182 38.57 8.37 30.98
N GLU A 183 38.00 7.84 32.07
CA GLU A 183 37.31 6.55 32.06
C GLU A 183 36.10 6.56 31.12
N LEU A 184 35.32 7.64 31.13
CA LEU A 184 34.16 7.79 30.23
C LEU A 184 34.58 7.87 28.76
N GLU A 185 35.64 8.61 28.42
CA GLU A 185 36.16 8.68 27.05
C GLU A 185 36.73 7.33 26.61
N GLU A 186 37.43 6.61 27.48
CA GLU A 186 37.98 5.28 27.23
C GLU A 186 36.91 4.17 27.10
N LEU A 187 35.77 4.33 27.77
CA LEU A 187 34.62 3.45 27.54
C LEU A 187 33.91 3.81 26.23
N SER A 188 33.79 5.10 25.94
CA SER A 188 33.15 5.59 24.71
C SER A 188 33.89 5.12 23.46
N SER A 189 35.23 5.15 23.50
CA SER A 189 36.09 4.71 22.39
C SER A 189 35.99 3.22 22.07
N ARG A 190 35.23 2.42 22.83
CA ARG A 190 34.97 1.00 22.50
C ARG A 190 33.81 0.81 21.54
N TYR A 191 33.02 1.86 21.31
CA TYR A 191 31.80 1.83 20.52
C TYR A 191 31.90 2.83 19.38
N ASP A 192 31.30 2.50 18.25
CA ASP A 192 31.33 3.35 17.07
C ASP A 192 30.42 4.58 17.22
N ALA A 193 30.98 5.77 17.00
CA ALA A 193 30.30 7.06 17.10
C ALA A 193 29.51 7.22 18.43
N ILE A 194 30.14 7.00 19.58
CA ILE A 194 29.52 7.18 20.90
C ILE A 194 30.33 8.13 21.77
N PHE A 195 29.63 8.96 22.56
CA PHE A 195 30.19 9.61 23.74
C PHE A 195 29.30 9.32 24.95
N ILE A 196 29.92 9.00 26.08
CA ILE A 196 29.23 8.74 27.34
C ILE A 196 29.40 9.93 28.28
N HIS A 197 28.28 10.40 28.81
CA HIS A 197 28.15 11.47 29.79
C HIS A 197 27.66 10.89 31.13
N PRO A 198 27.93 11.52 32.28
CA PRO A 198 27.46 11.04 33.59
C PRO A 198 25.95 10.91 33.73
N GLY A 199 25.20 11.55 32.83
CA GLY A 199 23.74 11.46 32.73
C GLY A 199 23.21 10.62 31.57
N SER A 200 24.07 9.96 30.77
CA SER A 200 23.64 9.18 29.59
C SER A 200 22.63 8.10 29.97
N TYR A 201 22.83 7.41 31.09
CA TYR A 201 21.88 6.41 31.56
C TYR A 201 20.47 6.99 31.79
N GLU A 202 20.35 8.06 32.59
CA GLU A 202 19.06 8.69 32.87
C GLU A 202 18.41 9.31 31.64
N THR A 203 19.18 9.99 30.78
CA THR A 203 18.61 10.62 29.58
C THR A 203 18.18 9.58 28.56
N SER A 204 18.88 8.45 28.43
CA SER A 204 18.48 7.35 27.55
C SER A 204 17.21 6.64 28.05
N LEU A 205 17.08 6.41 29.37
CA LEU A 205 15.83 5.92 29.95
C LEU A 205 14.68 6.92 29.73
N LEU A 206 14.95 8.23 29.86
CA LEU A 206 13.96 9.26 29.61
C LEU A 206 13.53 9.32 28.15
N SER A 207 14.46 9.17 27.21
CA SER A 207 14.20 9.14 25.77
C SER A 207 13.29 7.95 25.41
N ALA A 208 13.70 6.74 25.80
CA ALA A 208 12.91 5.52 25.54
C ALA A 208 11.54 5.57 26.23
N GLY A 209 11.48 6.00 27.49
CA GLY A 209 10.21 6.07 28.24
C GLY A 209 9.27 7.16 27.72
N SER A 210 9.80 8.24 27.15
CA SER A 210 9.03 9.27 26.46
C SER A 210 8.38 8.73 25.19
N SER A 211 9.12 7.94 24.40
CA SER A 211 8.60 7.29 23.20
C SER A 211 7.51 6.25 23.54
N VAL A 212 7.71 5.44 24.59
CA VAL A 212 6.66 4.52 25.06
C VAL A 212 5.43 5.28 25.53
N ALA A 213 5.59 6.35 26.33
CA ALA A 213 4.46 7.16 26.81
C ALA A 213 3.65 7.78 25.66
N LEU A 214 4.32 8.28 24.62
CA LEU A 214 3.66 8.78 23.42
C LEU A 214 2.85 7.69 22.72
N VAL A 215 3.47 6.53 22.46
CA VAL A 215 2.80 5.41 21.77
C VAL A 215 1.62 4.89 22.60
N GLU A 216 1.77 4.75 23.92
CA GLU A 216 0.67 4.36 24.80
C GLU A 216 -0.51 5.34 24.70
N ALA A 217 -0.25 6.65 24.74
CA ALA A 217 -1.30 7.67 24.66
C ALA A 217 -2.02 7.65 23.30
N VAL A 218 -1.29 7.44 22.19
CA VAL A 218 -1.88 7.29 20.84
C VAL A 218 -2.75 6.03 20.76
N CYS A 219 -2.22 4.88 21.18
CA CYS A 219 -2.92 3.59 21.09
C CYS A 219 -4.14 3.51 22.02
N LYS A 220 -4.11 4.17 23.19
CA LYS A 220 -5.25 4.25 24.13
C LYS A 220 -6.30 5.28 23.70
N GLY A 221 -6.05 6.04 22.63
CA GLY A 221 -6.96 7.08 22.15
C GLY A 221 -7.03 8.32 23.06
N GLU A 222 -6.00 8.56 23.88
CA GLU A 222 -5.89 9.79 24.70
C GLU A 222 -5.53 10.99 23.82
N ILE A 223 -4.80 10.74 22.73
CA ILE A 223 -4.42 11.67 21.67
C ILE A 223 -4.57 10.96 20.32
N GLN A 224 -4.68 11.72 19.22
CA GLN A 224 -4.79 11.17 17.87
C GLN A 224 -3.45 10.65 17.35
N ASN A 225 -2.42 11.47 17.55
CA ASN A 225 -1.06 11.34 17.05
C ASN A 225 -0.14 12.21 17.91
N GLY A 226 1.17 12.18 17.70
CA GLY A 226 2.04 13.12 18.39
C GLY A 226 3.52 12.99 18.06
N MET A 227 4.31 13.86 18.69
CA MET A 227 5.75 13.97 18.49
C MET A 227 6.51 13.94 19.81
N ALA A 228 7.54 13.10 19.91
CA ALA A 228 8.48 13.06 21.03
C ALA A 228 9.78 13.75 20.61
N ILE A 229 10.05 14.92 21.20
CA ILE A 229 11.25 15.73 20.98
C ILE A 229 12.28 15.27 22.03
N VAL A 230 13.01 14.23 21.69
CA VAL A 230 13.85 13.47 22.62
C VAL A 230 15.32 13.45 22.20
N ARG A 231 16.19 13.17 23.17
CA ARG A 231 17.59 12.78 22.93
C ARG A 231 18.18 12.08 24.17
N PRO A 232 19.12 11.13 24.02
CA PRO A 232 19.77 10.69 22.79
C PRO A 232 18.84 9.93 21.82
N PRO A 233 19.22 9.84 20.52
CA PRO A 233 18.51 9.03 19.51
C PRO A 233 18.57 7.52 19.85
N GLY A 234 17.91 6.69 19.05
CA GLY A 234 17.73 5.27 19.31
C GLY A 234 17.95 4.29 18.16
N HIS A 235 17.68 4.65 16.90
CA HIS A 235 17.54 3.65 15.81
C HIS A 235 18.79 2.79 15.50
N HIS A 236 20.00 3.24 15.88
CA HIS A 236 21.24 2.48 15.75
C HIS A 236 21.54 1.54 16.92
N ALA A 237 20.93 1.75 18.10
CA ALA A 237 21.24 0.97 19.29
C ALA A 237 20.92 -0.50 19.06
N MET A 238 21.93 -1.35 19.24
CA MET A 238 21.84 -2.79 19.03
C MET A 238 21.51 -3.52 20.33
N THR A 239 21.12 -4.79 20.23
CA THR A 239 20.73 -5.63 21.37
C THR A 239 21.76 -5.68 22.52
N ALA A 240 23.05 -5.55 22.22
CA ALA A 240 24.12 -5.66 23.20
C ALA A 240 25.24 -4.62 23.03
N GLU A 241 25.05 -3.60 22.21
CA GLU A 241 26.10 -2.65 21.83
C GLU A 241 25.53 -1.25 21.56
N PHE A 242 26.21 -0.21 22.07
CA PHE A 242 25.89 1.20 21.74
C PHE A 242 26.46 1.54 20.37
N ASN A 243 25.77 2.37 19.59
CA ASN A 243 26.22 2.72 18.25
C ASN A 243 25.59 4.03 17.79
N GLY A 244 26.31 4.87 17.05
CA GLY A 244 25.71 6.00 16.33
C GLY A 244 24.93 6.97 17.22
N TYR A 245 25.53 7.41 18.33
CA TYR A 245 24.91 8.24 19.37
C TYR A 245 23.75 7.58 20.15
N CYS A 246 23.38 6.34 19.81
CA CYS A 246 22.22 5.64 20.35
C CYS A 246 22.63 4.66 21.46
N PHE A 247 21.93 4.74 22.59
CA PHE A 247 22.12 3.84 23.73
C PHE A 247 21.01 2.80 23.85
N PHE A 248 19.75 3.23 23.80
CA PHE A 248 18.58 2.34 23.78
C PHE A 248 17.76 2.66 22.55
N ASN A 249 17.26 1.62 21.89
CA ASN A 249 16.44 1.78 20.69
C ASN A 249 15.02 2.21 21.05
N ASN A 250 14.79 3.53 21.06
CA ASN A 250 13.55 4.17 21.50
C ASN A 250 12.33 3.64 20.74
N VAL A 251 12.41 3.60 19.42
CA VAL A 251 11.33 3.17 18.52
C VAL A 251 11.07 1.68 18.64
N ALA A 252 12.13 0.84 18.68
CA ALA A 252 11.96 -0.60 18.80
C ALA A 252 11.38 -1.02 20.16
N ILE A 253 11.76 -0.35 21.25
CA ILE A 253 11.18 -0.58 22.58
C ILE A 253 9.69 -0.20 22.57
N ALA A 254 9.34 0.96 22.00
CA ALA A 254 7.95 1.42 21.93
C ALA A 254 7.07 0.51 21.05
N ALA A 255 7.59 0.06 19.90
CA ALA A 255 6.92 -0.90 19.03
C ALA A 255 6.69 -2.25 19.74
N GLN A 256 7.73 -2.79 20.40
CA GLN A 256 7.60 -4.06 21.13
C GLN A 256 6.62 -3.94 22.30
N HIS A 257 6.61 -2.81 23.02
CA HIS A 257 5.62 -2.53 24.05
C HIS A 257 4.20 -2.52 23.47
N ALA A 258 3.98 -1.89 22.31
CA ALA A 258 2.67 -1.87 21.66
C ALA A 258 2.19 -3.27 21.24
N LEU A 259 3.09 -4.13 20.74
CA LEU A 259 2.78 -5.52 20.42
C LEU A 259 2.41 -6.31 21.69
N ASP A 260 3.25 -6.24 22.73
CA ASP A 260 3.15 -7.14 23.88
C ASP A 260 2.11 -6.69 24.92
N LYS A 261 1.87 -5.38 25.05
CA LYS A 261 1.03 -4.79 26.11
C LYS A 261 -0.24 -4.14 25.60
N LEU A 262 -0.26 -3.66 24.36
CA LEU A 262 -1.40 -2.97 23.78
C LEU A 262 -2.16 -3.82 22.74
N GLY A 263 -1.63 -5.01 22.40
CA GLY A 263 -2.32 -6.00 21.58
C GLY A 263 -2.32 -5.71 20.08
N LEU A 264 -1.43 -4.84 19.61
CA LEU A 264 -1.28 -4.57 18.17
C LEU A 264 -0.63 -5.76 17.47
N SER A 265 -0.96 -5.93 16.20
CA SER A 265 -0.48 -7.02 15.34
C SER A 265 0.22 -6.53 14.07
N ARG A 266 0.02 -5.27 13.66
CA ARG A 266 0.67 -4.67 12.48
C ARG A 266 1.17 -3.26 12.78
N ILE A 267 2.48 -3.09 12.89
CA ILE A 267 3.12 -1.79 13.11
C ILE A 267 4.01 -1.49 11.91
N LEU A 268 3.87 -0.30 11.34
CA LEU A 268 4.78 0.22 10.33
C LEU A 268 5.77 1.16 11.01
N ILE A 269 7.07 0.90 10.87
CA ILE A 269 8.13 1.82 11.25
C ILE A 269 8.68 2.46 9.98
N VAL A 270 8.55 3.78 9.86
CA VAL A 270 9.15 4.57 8.77
C VAL A 270 10.37 5.29 9.32
N ASP A 271 11.54 4.91 8.86
CA ASP A 271 12.81 5.56 9.17
C ASP A 271 13.25 6.41 7.98
N TRP A 272 13.09 7.72 8.12
CA TRP A 272 13.51 8.70 7.12
C TRP A 272 14.79 9.44 7.52
N ASP A 273 15.42 9.04 8.64
CA ASP A 273 16.76 9.50 8.99
C ASP A 273 17.72 9.11 7.87
N VAL A 274 18.70 9.97 7.56
CA VAL A 274 19.61 9.71 6.45
C VAL A 274 20.54 8.53 6.70
N HIS A 275 20.63 8.03 7.93
CA HIS A 275 21.40 6.85 8.27
C HIS A 275 20.51 5.62 8.40
N HIS A 276 21.04 4.46 8.04
CA HIS A 276 20.32 3.21 8.22
C HIS A 276 20.17 2.88 9.71
N GLY A 277 18.93 2.76 10.19
CA GLY A 277 18.62 2.24 11.52
C GLY A 277 18.83 0.72 11.65
N GLN A 278 20.06 0.24 11.46
CA GLN A 278 20.48 -1.16 11.54
C GLN A 278 20.06 -1.85 12.85
N GLY A 279 20.05 -1.11 13.97
CA GLY A 279 19.57 -1.62 15.25
C GLY A 279 18.09 -2.01 15.18
N THR A 280 17.26 -1.12 14.63
CA THR A 280 15.82 -1.35 14.43
C THR A 280 15.57 -2.50 13.46
N GLN A 281 16.27 -2.53 12.31
CA GLN A 281 16.22 -3.63 11.34
C GLN A 281 16.47 -4.99 12.02
N ARG A 282 17.60 -5.14 12.72
CA ARG A 282 17.99 -6.41 13.36
C ARG A 282 16.96 -6.87 14.41
N MET A 283 16.33 -5.93 15.12
CA MET A 283 15.36 -6.22 16.18
C MET A 283 14.01 -6.75 15.69
N PHE A 284 13.69 -6.57 14.40
CA PHE A 284 12.44 -7.03 13.79
C PHE A 284 12.65 -7.87 12.53
N TYR A 285 13.90 -8.20 12.19
CA TYR A 285 14.28 -8.85 10.93
C TYR A 285 13.54 -10.16 10.61
N SER A 286 12.95 -10.82 11.61
CA SER A 286 12.16 -12.05 11.46
C SER A 286 10.71 -11.95 11.93
N ASP A 287 10.23 -10.75 12.25
CA ASP A 287 8.89 -10.51 12.80
C ASP A 287 7.95 -9.84 11.76
N PRO A 288 7.01 -10.58 11.14
CA PRO A 288 6.10 -10.02 10.13
C PRO A 288 5.07 -9.04 10.71
N ARG A 289 4.97 -8.92 12.04
CA ARG A 289 4.08 -7.95 12.67
C ARG A 289 4.61 -6.53 12.56
N VAL A 290 5.90 -6.37 12.23
CA VAL A 290 6.54 -5.07 12.06
C VAL A 290 7.11 -4.96 10.65
N LEU A 291 6.54 -4.05 9.87
CA LEU A 291 7.13 -3.64 8.60
C LEU A 291 8.10 -2.49 8.89
N TYR A 292 9.39 -2.71 8.65
CA TYR A 292 10.44 -1.69 8.78
C TYR A 292 10.79 -1.14 7.40
N PHE A 293 10.79 0.18 7.25
CA PHE A 293 11.09 0.86 5.99
C PHE A 293 12.09 1.98 6.25
N SER A 294 13.31 1.87 5.70
CA SER A 294 14.39 2.84 5.93
C SER A 294 14.92 3.41 4.62
N ILE A 295 14.99 4.74 4.54
CA ILE A 295 15.63 5.47 3.45
C ILE A 295 16.92 6.06 3.99
N HIS A 296 18.06 5.75 3.41
CA HIS A 296 19.33 6.17 3.99
C HIS A 296 20.41 6.33 2.94
N ARG A 297 21.32 7.27 3.15
CA ARG A 297 22.56 7.36 2.37
C ARG A 297 23.35 6.06 2.54
N TYR A 298 23.87 5.56 1.43
CA TYR A 298 24.57 4.28 1.38
C TYR A 298 25.84 4.38 0.55
N GLU A 299 25.78 5.01 -0.63
CA GLU A 299 26.92 5.13 -1.56
C GLU A 299 27.66 3.80 -1.73
N HIS A 300 26.91 2.75 -2.02
CA HIS A 300 27.42 1.39 -2.19
C HIS A 300 28.18 0.86 -0.97
N GLY A 301 27.72 1.18 0.24
CA GLY A 301 28.32 0.76 1.51
C GLY A 301 29.52 1.60 1.96
N THR A 302 29.86 2.68 1.26
CA THR A 302 30.95 3.58 1.66
C THR A 302 30.51 4.63 2.68
N PHE A 303 29.21 4.89 2.81
CA PHE A 303 28.67 5.75 3.85
C PHE A 303 28.39 4.97 5.15
N TRP A 304 28.59 5.63 6.29
CA TRP A 304 28.38 5.06 7.61
C TRP A 304 26.90 4.60 7.78
N PRO A 305 26.63 3.40 8.35
CA PRO A 305 27.53 2.53 9.12
C PRO A 305 28.33 1.50 8.31
N ASN A 306 28.43 1.65 6.98
CA ASN A 306 29.25 0.80 6.11
C ASN A 306 28.83 -0.68 6.11
N LEU A 307 27.54 -0.96 6.26
CA LEU A 307 27.04 -2.33 6.40
C LEU A 307 26.45 -2.85 5.10
N ARG A 308 26.89 -4.03 4.69
CA ARG A 308 26.29 -4.79 3.58
C ARG A 308 24.79 -4.98 3.74
N GLU A 309 24.35 -5.22 4.97
CA GLU A 309 22.96 -5.51 5.29
C GLU A 309 22.03 -4.28 5.23
N SER A 310 22.59 -3.10 4.97
CA SER A 310 21.82 -1.88 4.69
C SER A 310 21.36 -1.81 3.22
N ASP A 311 21.79 -2.73 2.35
CA ASP A 311 21.40 -2.71 0.95
C ASP A 311 19.97 -3.24 0.71
N PHE A 312 19.45 -2.98 -0.50
CA PHE A 312 18.06 -3.23 -0.89
C PHE A 312 17.64 -4.71 -0.89
N ASP A 313 18.58 -5.65 -0.95
CA ASP A 313 18.33 -7.10 -1.01
C ASP A 313 18.32 -7.78 0.36
N PHE A 314 18.52 -7.02 1.45
CA PHE A 314 18.33 -7.51 2.82
C PHE A 314 16.89 -7.32 3.28
N ILE A 315 16.03 -8.24 2.84
CA ILE A 315 14.57 -8.08 2.92
C ILE A 315 13.90 -8.68 4.18
N GLY A 316 14.68 -9.18 5.13
CA GLY A 316 14.20 -9.93 6.30
C GLY A 316 14.55 -11.41 6.23
N SER A 317 14.09 -12.19 7.21
CA SER A 317 14.36 -13.62 7.29
C SER A 317 13.21 -14.39 7.93
N GLY A 318 13.09 -15.68 7.60
CA GLY A 318 12.05 -16.54 8.17
C GLY A 318 10.65 -15.96 7.92
N LYS A 319 9.87 -15.75 8.99
CA LYS A 319 8.52 -15.19 8.85
C LYS A 319 8.51 -13.70 8.51
N GLY A 320 9.61 -12.97 8.77
CA GLY A 320 9.74 -11.54 8.48
C GLY A 320 10.32 -11.25 7.10
N GLU A 321 10.56 -12.26 6.27
CA GLU A 321 11.02 -12.07 4.89
C GLU A 321 9.99 -11.25 4.09
N GLY A 322 10.46 -10.20 3.42
CA GLY A 322 9.63 -9.20 2.73
C GLY A 322 9.14 -8.05 3.60
N PHE A 323 9.37 -8.06 4.93
CA PHE A 323 8.92 -7.02 5.87
C PHE A 323 10.03 -6.04 6.29
N ASN A 324 11.19 -6.08 5.62
CA ASN A 324 12.29 -5.15 5.84
C ASN A 324 12.68 -4.47 4.52
N PHE A 325 12.35 -3.19 4.37
CA PHE A 325 12.70 -2.40 3.19
C PHE A 325 13.89 -1.50 3.50
N ASN A 326 14.98 -1.71 2.77
CA ASN A 326 16.10 -0.79 2.71
C ASN A 326 16.05 -0.04 1.37
N VAL A 327 16.08 1.28 1.42
CA VAL A 327 16.13 2.16 0.24
C VAL A 327 17.47 2.92 0.26
N PRO A 328 18.56 2.29 -0.25
CA PRO A 328 19.90 2.86 -0.18
C PRO A 328 20.13 3.97 -1.22
N LEU A 329 20.37 5.18 -0.75
CA LEU A 329 20.71 6.33 -1.59
C LEU A 329 22.19 6.24 -2.00
N ASN A 330 22.41 5.88 -3.26
CA ASN A 330 23.74 5.66 -3.82
C ASN A 330 24.41 6.93 -4.40
N ALA A 331 23.80 8.09 -4.20
CA ALA A 331 24.37 9.39 -4.49
C ALA A 331 23.89 10.43 -3.48
N THR A 332 24.72 11.43 -3.20
CA THR A 332 24.34 12.63 -2.44
C THR A 332 23.51 13.60 -3.29
N GLY A 333 22.88 14.58 -2.65
CA GLY A 333 22.19 15.66 -3.33
C GLY A 333 20.78 15.33 -3.80
N MET A 334 20.20 14.22 -3.34
CA MET A 334 18.82 13.83 -3.60
C MET A 334 17.84 14.93 -3.16
N GLU A 335 16.88 15.27 -4.00
CA GLU A 335 15.92 16.36 -3.83
C GLU A 335 14.52 15.85 -3.46
N ASN A 336 13.56 16.78 -3.31
CA ASN A 336 12.17 16.46 -2.96
C ASN A 336 11.56 15.42 -3.90
N ALA A 337 11.87 15.48 -5.20
CA ALA A 337 11.32 14.58 -6.21
C ALA A 337 11.80 13.13 -6.05
N ASP A 338 13.05 12.93 -5.65
CA ASP A 338 13.61 11.60 -5.40
C ASP A 338 12.87 10.91 -4.24
N TYR A 339 12.65 11.64 -3.15
CA TYR A 339 11.92 11.13 -1.98
C TYR A 339 10.42 10.94 -2.26
N LEU A 340 9.79 11.82 -3.05
CA LEU A 340 8.42 11.59 -3.52
C LEU A 340 8.30 10.32 -4.34
N ALA A 341 9.29 10.04 -5.20
CA ALA A 341 9.30 8.81 -5.97
C ALA A 341 9.39 7.57 -5.06
N ILE A 342 10.19 7.60 -3.99
CA ILE A 342 10.22 6.53 -2.98
C ILE A 342 8.83 6.34 -2.35
N TRP A 343 8.16 7.44 -1.98
CA TRP A 343 6.83 7.40 -1.39
C TRP A 343 5.79 6.78 -2.33
N HIS A 344 5.77 7.24 -3.58
CA HIS A 344 4.77 6.85 -4.57
C HIS A 344 5.01 5.43 -5.13
N GLN A 345 6.26 5.03 -5.33
CA GLN A 345 6.60 3.75 -5.96
C GLN A 345 6.80 2.60 -4.97
N LEU A 346 7.14 2.89 -3.71
CA LEU A 346 7.42 1.87 -2.69
C LEU A 346 6.52 2.00 -1.45
N LEU A 347 6.65 3.08 -0.68
CA LEU A 347 6.10 3.15 0.68
C LEU A 347 4.57 3.16 0.70
N LEU A 348 3.91 4.07 -0.02
CA LEU A 348 2.44 4.18 0.01
C LEU A 348 1.74 2.92 -0.53
N PRO A 349 2.17 2.33 -1.66
CA PRO A 349 1.61 1.06 -2.12
C PRO A 349 1.69 -0.05 -1.05
N VAL A 350 2.89 -0.26 -0.50
CA VAL A 350 3.17 -1.32 0.48
C VAL A 350 2.46 -1.05 1.82
N ALA A 351 2.48 0.18 2.32
CA ALA A 351 1.83 0.54 3.57
C ALA A 351 0.30 0.39 3.50
N THR A 352 -0.28 0.64 2.32
CA THR A 352 -1.72 0.46 2.10
C THR A 352 -2.09 -1.02 2.03
N GLU A 353 -1.26 -1.86 1.38
CA GLU A 353 -1.41 -3.32 1.39
C GLU A 353 -1.20 -3.92 2.80
N PHE A 354 -0.22 -3.43 3.54
CA PHE A 354 0.07 -3.86 4.91
C PHE A 354 -1.02 -3.46 5.92
N ASN A 355 -1.70 -2.33 5.67
CA ASN A 355 -2.80 -1.81 6.48
C ASN A 355 -2.45 -1.75 7.99
N PRO A 356 -1.46 -0.92 8.38
CA PRO A 356 -0.93 -0.88 9.74
C PRO A 356 -1.97 -0.37 10.75
N GLU A 357 -1.82 -0.81 12.00
CA GLU A 357 -2.64 -0.38 13.14
C GLU A 357 -1.99 0.80 13.88
N LEU A 358 -0.68 0.97 13.74
CA LEU A 358 0.12 2.08 14.27
C LEU A 358 1.27 2.35 13.30
N ILE A 359 1.58 3.63 13.12
CA ILE A 359 2.79 4.06 12.43
C ILE A 359 3.71 4.75 13.44
N ILE A 360 4.97 4.33 13.50
CA ILE A 360 6.02 5.03 14.26
C ILE A 360 7.03 5.57 13.26
N VAL A 361 7.32 6.86 13.32
CA VAL A 361 8.32 7.49 12.46
C VAL A 361 9.60 7.71 13.27
N SER A 362 10.68 7.03 12.87
CA SER A 362 12.05 7.35 13.28
C SER A 362 12.46 8.61 12.53
N ALA A 363 12.33 9.75 13.21
CA ALA A 363 12.32 11.05 12.56
C ALA A 363 13.68 11.76 12.65
N GLY A 364 14.61 11.35 11.78
CA GLY A 364 15.84 12.09 11.52
C GLY A 364 15.64 13.22 10.53
N TYR A 365 16.26 14.36 10.77
CA TYR A 365 16.19 15.53 9.88
C TYR A 365 17.54 15.85 9.22
N ASP A 366 18.40 14.85 9.09
CA ASP A 366 19.74 14.94 8.49
C ASP A 366 19.75 14.68 6.99
N ALA A 367 18.64 14.24 6.40
CA ALA A 367 18.41 14.35 4.96
C ALA A 367 18.04 15.79 4.53
N ALA A 368 17.67 16.66 5.48
CA ALA A 368 17.31 18.04 5.17
C ALA A 368 18.50 18.83 4.60
N PHE A 369 18.20 19.74 3.66
CA PHE A 369 19.18 20.61 3.03
C PHE A 369 20.11 21.27 4.06
N GLY A 370 21.42 21.20 3.81
CA GLY A 370 22.44 21.83 4.65
C GLY A 370 22.98 20.95 5.78
N CYS A 371 22.42 19.77 6.03
CA CYS A 371 23.01 18.83 6.98
C CYS A 371 24.42 18.38 6.53
N PRO A 372 25.45 18.47 7.40
CA PRO A 372 26.82 18.07 7.06
C PRO A 372 26.99 16.57 6.86
N GLU A 373 26.19 15.75 7.54
CA GLU A 373 26.26 14.29 7.46
C GLU A 373 25.54 13.76 6.22
N GLY A 374 24.26 14.11 6.05
CA GLY A 374 23.44 13.52 5.00
C GLY A 374 23.74 14.03 3.60
N MET A 375 24.12 15.30 3.44
CA MET A 375 24.39 15.94 2.15
C MET A 375 23.28 15.70 1.09
N MET A 376 22.03 15.58 1.55
CA MET A 376 20.83 15.57 0.70
C MET A 376 20.24 16.98 0.63
N HIS A 377 19.27 17.17 -0.27
CA HIS A 377 18.70 18.48 -0.60
C HIS A 377 17.18 18.56 -0.41
N ILE A 378 16.57 17.65 0.36
CA ILE A 378 15.15 17.80 0.67
C ILE A 378 14.92 19.03 1.55
N THR A 379 13.92 19.83 1.19
CA THR A 379 13.64 21.11 1.86
C THR A 379 12.87 20.88 3.18
N PRO A 380 13.02 21.72 4.22
CA PRO A 380 12.32 21.51 5.49
C PRO A 380 10.79 21.39 5.39
N ALA A 381 10.15 22.18 4.52
CA ALA A 381 8.70 22.12 4.29
C ALA A 381 8.24 20.78 3.69
N PHE A 382 9.14 20.06 3.01
CA PHE A 382 8.83 18.80 2.34
C PHE A 382 8.48 17.66 3.31
N TYR A 383 8.96 17.70 4.56
CA TYR A 383 8.57 16.71 5.57
C TYR A 383 7.06 16.70 5.86
N ALA A 384 6.35 17.82 5.64
CA ALA A 384 4.89 17.85 5.69
C ALA A 384 4.25 16.96 4.61
N HIS A 385 4.85 16.91 3.42
CA HIS A 385 4.40 16.09 2.29
C HIS A 385 4.71 14.59 2.49
N LEU A 386 5.80 14.26 3.17
CA LEU A 386 6.10 12.87 3.55
C LEU A 386 5.10 12.36 4.61
N LEU A 387 4.80 13.19 5.61
CA LEU A 387 3.93 12.78 6.72
C LEU A 387 2.44 12.79 6.37
N SER A 388 1.95 13.77 5.60
CA SER A 388 0.50 13.96 5.37
C SER A 388 -0.22 12.72 4.80
N PRO A 389 0.32 12.02 3.78
CA PRO A 389 -0.28 10.79 3.28
C PRO A 389 -0.31 9.64 4.30
N LEU A 390 0.63 9.59 5.25
CA LEU A 390 0.64 8.57 6.31
C LEU A 390 -0.48 8.78 7.34
N LEU A 391 -1.01 10.00 7.48
CA LEU A 391 -2.12 10.30 8.39
C LEU A 391 -3.46 9.70 7.94
N SER A 392 -3.60 9.26 6.68
CA SER A 392 -4.80 8.51 6.23
C SER A 392 -4.78 7.05 6.71
N LEU A 393 -3.60 6.49 6.97
CA LEU A 393 -3.41 5.12 7.40
C LEU A 393 -3.55 4.99 8.92
N ALA A 394 -3.73 3.77 9.43
CA ALA A 394 -3.81 3.48 10.86
C ALA A 394 -4.82 4.34 11.65
N GLN A 395 -5.88 4.84 10.99
CA GLN A 395 -6.82 5.82 11.56
C GLN A 395 -6.12 7.07 12.12
N GLY A 396 -5.02 7.50 11.49
CA GLY A 396 -4.22 8.63 11.94
C GLY A 396 -3.40 8.37 13.20
N ARG A 397 -3.26 7.12 13.68
CA ARG A 397 -2.39 6.76 14.80
C ARG A 397 -0.93 6.77 14.37
N VAL A 398 -0.32 7.95 14.49
CA VAL A 398 1.08 8.20 14.12
C VAL A 398 1.85 8.76 15.31
N ALA A 399 2.99 8.15 15.65
CA ALA A 399 3.92 8.63 16.66
C ALA A 399 5.26 8.97 16.00
N VAL A 400 5.67 10.23 16.07
CA VAL A 400 6.95 10.73 15.51
C VAL A 400 7.97 10.82 16.65
N VAL A 401 9.13 10.19 16.51
CA VAL A 401 10.18 10.16 17.53
C VAL A 401 11.46 10.75 16.93
N LEU A 402 11.99 11.82 17.52
CA LEU A 402 13.20 12.48 17.02
C LEU A 402 14.43 11.56 17.07
N GLU A 403 15.14 11.44 15.94
CA GLU A 403 16.40 10.71 15.79
C GLU A 403 17.56 11.69 15.49
N GLY A 404 18.14 11.70 14.28
CA GLY A 404 19.23 12.56 13.81
C GLY A 404 18.82 13.93 13.28
N GLY A 405 19.74 14.62 12.59
CA GLY A 405 19.59 16.01 12.12
C GLY A 405 20.57 16.97 12.79
N TYR A 406 21.56 17.45 12.02
CA TYR A 406 22.72 18.16 12.55
C TYR A 406 22.95 19.56 11.95
N CYS A 407 22.14 19.96 10.97
CA CYS A 407 21.94 21.37 10.64
C CYS A 407 20.80 21.91 11.51
N LEU A 408 21.12 22.71 12.53
CA LEU A 408 20.14 23.15 13.54
C LEU A 408 18.97 23.93 12.93
N GLU A 409 19.22 24.77 11.93
CA GLU A 409 18.18 25.55 11.24
C GLU A 409 17.20 24.64 10.49
N SER A 410 17.72 23.70 9.68
CA SER A 410 16.89 22.75 8.93
C SER A 410 16.15 21.79 9.84
N LEU A 411 16.81 21.27 10.89
CA LEU A 411 16.21 20.41 11.92
C LEU A 411 15.00 21.11 12.57
N ALA A 412 15.18 22.36 12.97
CA ALA A 412 14.14 23.12 13.66
C ALA A 412 12.94 23.42 12.74
N GLU A 413 13.19 23.87 11.51
CA GLU A 413 12.13 24.13 10.53
C GLU A 413 11.39 22.83 10.14
N ALA A 414 12.11 21.73 9.89
CA ALA A 414 11.50 20.46 9.51
C ALA A 414 10.68 19.83 10.64
N SER A 415 11.17 19.92 11.88
CA SER A 415 10.42 19.50 13.09
C SER A 415 9.14 20.32 13.26
N MET A 416 9.21 21.63 13.03
CA MET A 416 8.07 22.54 13.08
C MET A 416 7.01 22.18 12.02
N HIS A 417 7.42 21.94 10.77
CA HIS A 417 6.52 21.49 9.71
C HIS A 417 5.88 20.13 10.02
N THR A 418 6.65 19.20 10.56
CA THR A 418 6.16 17.88 11.00
C THR A 418 5.06 18.03 12.05
N LEU A 419 5.28 18.87 13.07
CA LEU A 419 4.27 19.12 14.11
C LEU A 419 3.03 19.85 13.58
N LYS A 420 3.18 20.82 12.66
CA LYS A 420 2.05 21.46 11.97
C LYS A 420 1.19 20.44 11.22
N THR A 421 1.80 19.50 10.51
CA THR A 421 1.08 18.42 9.81
C THR A 421 0.36 17.51 10.80
N LEU A 422 1.01 17.10 11.90
CA LEU A 422 0.35 16.34 12.97
C LEU A 422 -0.87 17.09 13.52
N LEU A 423 -0.75 18.42 13.70
CA LEU A 423 -1.78 19.36 14.13
C LEU A 423 -2.91 19.58 13.12
N GLY A 424 -2.81 19.02 11.90
CA GLY A 424 -3.82 19.14 10.85
C GLY A 424 -3.75 20.44 10.04
N ASP A 425 -2.64 21.17 10.12
CA ASP A 425 -2.36 22.30 9.21
C ASP A 425 -2.12 21.76 7.79
N PRO A 426 -2.41 22.54 6.73
CA PRO A 426 -2.17 22.08 5.37
C PRO A 426 -0.67 22.00 5.08
N CYS A 427 -0.28 21.14 4.14
CA CYS A 427 1.08 21.16 3.62
C CYS A 427 1.37 22.53 3.00
N SER A 428 2.51 23.13 3.36
CA SER A 428 2.98 24.34 2.69
C SER A 428 3.32 24.03 1.24
N LYS A 429 3.06 24.95 0.32
CA LYS A 429 3.53 24.78 -1.06
C LYS A 429 5.05 24.65 -1.08
N LEU A 430 5.55 23.76 -1.92
CA LEU A 430 6.99 23.64 -2.15
C LEU A 430 7.48 24.88 -2.88
N ALA A 431 8.53 25.51 -2.36
CA ALA A 431 9.06 26.76 -2.92
C ALA A 431 9.73 26.54 -4.28
N ASP A 432 10.30 25.36 -4.48
CA ASP A 432 11.00 24.97 -5.71
C ASP A 432 10.13 24.03 -6.54
N LYS A 433 10.21 24.17 -7.86
CA LYS A 433 9.62 23.20 -8.78
C LYS A 433 10.36 21.86 -8.65
N LEU A 434 9.61 20.77 -8.66
CA LEU A 434 10.20 19.43 -8.66
C LEU A 434 11.04 19.19 -9.92
N THR A 435 12.23 18.65 -9.71
CA THR A 435 13.09 18.10 -10.76
C THR A 435 12.68 16.66 -11.08
N PRO A 436 13.08 16.10 -12.24
CA PRO A 436 12.91 14.67 -12.50
C PRO A 436 13.66 13.83 -11.45
N PRO A 437 13.10 12.68 -11.00
CA PRO A 437 13.84 11.73 -10.19
C PRO A 437 15.17 11.35 -10.86
N CYS A 438 16.27 11.40 -10.12
CA CYS A 438 17.60 11.17 -10.67
C CYS A 438 17.80 9.69 -11.05
N ALA A 439 18.81 9.42 -11.90
CA ALA A 439 19.10 8.07 -12.34
C ALA A 439 19.45 7.11 -11.17
N SER A 440 20.15 7.61 -10.15
CA SER A 440 20.55 6.81 -8.98
C SER A 440 19.34 6.36 -8.15
N ILE A 441 18.35 7.24 -7.92
CA ILE A 441 17.14 6.82 -7.20
C ILE A 441 16.27 5.90 -8.05
N ARG A 442 16.25 6.12 -9.37
CA ARG A 442 15.53 5.25 -10.30
C ARG A 442 16.04 3.81 -10.21
N GLU A 443 17.35 3.64 -10.26
CA GLU A 443 18.00 2.33 -10.08
C GLU A 443 17.65 1.72 -8.71
N THR A 444 17.79 2.50 -7.64
CA THR A 444 17.52 2.07 -6.26
C THR A 444 16.07 1.60 -6.08
N ILE A 445 15.09 2.36 -6.57
CA ILE A 445 13.67 1.99 -6.47
C ILE A 445 13.39 0.71 -7.26
N LEU A 446 13.92 0.57 -8.48
CA LEU A 446 13.74 -0.63 -9.29
C LEU A 446 14.39 -1.86 -8.67
N ASN A 447 15.56 -1.70 -8.03
CA ASN A 447 16.20 -2.74 -7.22
C ASN A 447 15.31 -3.19 -6.06
N CYS A 448 14.74 -2.23 -5.31
CA CYS A 448 13.81 -2.52 -4.22
C CYS A 448 12.57 -3.27 -4.72
N ILE A 449 11.95 -2.81 -5.82
CA ILE A 449 10.78 -3.48 -6.43
C ILE A 449 11.15 -4.91 -6.84
N ALA A 450 12.30 -5.10 -7.48
CA ALA A 450 12.75 -6.42 -7.92
C ALA A 450 12.91 -7.41 -6.76
N SER A 451 13.46 -6.98 -5.62
CA SER A 451 13.65 -7.84 -4.44
C SER A 451 12.36 -8.11 -3.66
N HIS A 452 11.37 -7.22 -3.73
CA HIS A 452 10.17 -7.29 -2.88
C HIS A 452 8.89 -7.74 -3.62
N ARG A 453 8.86 -7.70 -4.95
CA ARG A 453 7.64 -7.96 -5.76
C ARG A 453 6.98 -9.33 -5.55
N SER A 454 7.74 -10.33 -5.08
CA SER A 454 7.19 -11.66 -4.77
C SER A 454 6.36 -11.67 -3.48
N PHE A 455 6.57 -10.69 -2.59
CA PHE A 455 5.92 -10.59 -1.28
C PHE A 455 4.76 -9.60 -1.29
N TRP A 456 4.82 -8.58 -2.15
CA TRP A 456 3.87 -7.47 -2.19
C TRP A 456 3.15 -7.42 -3.53
N LYS A 457 1.82 -7.56 -3.50
CA LYS A 457 1.00 -7.49 -4.71
C LYS A 457 1.12 -6.12 -5.35
N SER A 458 1.18 -5.06 -4.55
CA SER A 458 1.25 -3.66 -4.99
C SER A 458 2.52 -3.33 -5.80
N LEU A 459 3.55 -4.19 -5.79
CA LEU A 459 4.83 -4.00 -6.48
C LEU A 459 4.96 -4.83 -7.77
N GLN A 460 3.85 -5.31 -8.32
CA GLN A 460 3.83 -6.20 -9.50
C GLN A 460 3.64 -5.45 -10.83
N LEU A 461 3.63 -4.12 -10.81
CA LEU A 461 3.41 -3.29 -11.98
C LEU A 461 4.48 -3.49 -13.07
N ASN A 462 5.76 -3.68 -12.74
CA ASN A 462 6.79 -3.88 -13.76
C ASN A 462 6.71 -5.27 -14.42
N GLU A 463 6.92 -5.32 -15.74
CA GLU A 463 7.08 -6.60 -16.46
C GLU A 463 8.35 -7.34 -16.03
N LEU A 464 8.43 -8.62 -16.42
CA LEU A 464 9.58 -9.48 -16.18
C LEU A 464 10.28 -9.84 -17.49
N TYR A 465 11.60 -10.07 -17.44
CA TYR A 465 12.38 -10.65 -18.53
C TYR A 465 13.21 -11.85 -18.03
N ASN A 466 13.45 -12.84 -18.87
CA ASN A 466 14.32 -13.98 -18.54
C ASN A 466 15.77 -13.70 -18.96
N VAL A 467 16.73 -14.37 -18.34
CA VAL A 467 18.17 -14.19 -18.65
C VAL A 467 18.49 -14.50 -20.13
N GLU A 468 17.75 -15.43 -20.75
CA GLU A 468 17.85 -15.74 -22.17
C GLU A 468 17.49 -14.55 -23.07
N ASP A 469 16.46 -13.78 -22.70
CA ASP A 469 16.05 -12.57 -23.43
C ASP A 469 17.15 -11.51 -23.41
N TYR A 470 17.89 -11.45 -22.31
CA TYR A 470 18.99 -10.51 -22.10
C TYR A 470 20.27 -10.90 -22.85
N ASN A 471 20.55 -12.19 -23.01
CA ASN A 471 21.76 -12.70 -23.69
C ASN A 471 21.64 -12.73 -25.23
N ASN A 472 20.52 -12.29 -25.80
CA ASN A 472 20.37 -12.11 -27.24
C ASN A 472 21.29 -11.00 -27.76
N VAL A 473 21.62 -11.05 -29.05
CA VAL A 473 22.65 -10.20 -29.73
C VAL A 473 22.35 -8.69 -29.64
N THR A 474 21.17 -8.28 -29.15
CA THR A 474 20.81 -6.89 -28.89
C THR A 474 19.89 -6.80 -27.65
N PRO A 475 20.44 -6.58 -26.44
CA PRO A 475 19.63 -6.40 -25.22
C PRO A 475 18.75 -5.16 -25.36
N GLN A 476 17.47 -5.24 -24.92
CA GLN A 476 16.57 -4.10 -24.96
C GLN A 476 16.96 -3.04 -23.91
N GLU A 477 16.92 -1.76 -24.28
CA GLU A 477 17.32 -0.64 -23.39
C GLU A 477 16.46 -0.50 -22.13
N ASN A 478 15.27 -1.12 -22.10
CA ASN A 478 14.36 -1.07 -20.96
C ASN A 478 14.55 -2.20 -19.94
N PHE A 479 15.59 -3.04 -20.08
CA PHE A 479 15.88 -4.10 -19.11
C PHE A 479 16.70 -3.51 -17.95
N HIS A 480 16.07 -3.43 -16.79
CA HIS A 480 16.74 -3.02 -15.56
C HIS A 480 17.64 -4.15 -15.06
N LYS A 481 18.89 -3.84 -14.76
CA LYS A 481 19.86 -4.82 -14.26
C LYS A 481 20.03 -4.64 -12.77
N LEU A 482 20.01 -5.75 -12.03
CA LEU A 482 20.47 -5.68 -10.65
C LEU A 482 21.99 -5.50 -10.64
N PRO A 483 22.51 -4.64 -9.77
CA PRO A 483 23.95 -4.51 -9.58
C PRO A 483 24.53 -5.81 -9.00
N GLU A 484 25.64 -6.27 -9.57
CA GLU A 484 26.46 -7.33 -8.98
C GLU A 484 27.53 -6.69 -8.09
N TYR A 485 27.44 -6.95 -6.79
CA TYR A 485 28.44 -6.47 -5.85
C TYR A 485 29.39 -7.59 -5.42
N ARG A 486 30.69 -7.31 -5.44
CA ARG A 486 31.69 -8.10 -4.71
C ARG A 486 32.05 -7.36 -3.43
N PHE A 487 31.62 -7.91 -2.31
CA PHE A 487 32.04 -7.42 -1.00
C PHE A 487 33.26 -8.19 -0.55
N GLU A 488 34.37 -7.47 -0.36
CA GLU A 488 35.51 -8.02 0.37
C GLU A 488 35.18 -7.89 1.85
N PRO A 489 35.03 -8.98 2.61
CA PRO A 489 34.76 -8.88 4.04
C PRO A 489 35.93 -8.15 4.69
N GLU A 490 35.66 -7.02 5.34
CA GLU A 490 36.67 -6.40 6.20
C GLU A 490 37.05 -7.42 7.29
N PRO A 491 38.35 -7.56 7.61
CA PRO A 491 38.76 -8.38 8.73
C PRO A 491 38.05 -7.88 9.99
N PRO A 492 37.52 -8.78 10.84
CA PRO A 492 36.87 -8.36 12.08
C PRO A 492 37.83 -7.48 12.87
N ARG A 493 37.41 -6.26 13.20
CA ARG A 493 38.18 -5.37 14.05
C ARG A 493 38.50 -6.11 15.35
N SER A 494 39.74 -6.00 15.82
CA SER A 494 40.11 -6.64 17.09
C SER A 494 39.23 -6.07 18.21
N SER A 495 38.93 -6.87 19.22
CA SER A 495 38.22 -6.42 20.43
C SER A 495 38.97 -5.32 21.21
N GLU A 496 40.21 -5.02 20.82
CA GLU A 496 41.07 -3.97 21.38
C GLU A 496 41.03 -2.68 20.54
N ALA A 497 40.44 -2.71 19.34
CA ALA A 497 40.31 -1.54 18.48
C ALA A 497 39.51 -0.44 19.19
N ARG A 498 39.98 0.80 19.07
CA ARG A 498 39.34 1.99 19.62
C ARG A 498 38.87 2.90 18.50
N TYR A 499 37.70 3.49 18.68
CA TYR A 499 37.11 4.50 17.82
C TYR A 499 37.59 5.89 18.24
N GLU A 500 37.77 6.77 17.25
CA GLU A 500 38.07 8.17 17.50
C GLU A 500 36.87 8.85 18.18
N THR A 501 37.14 9.58 19.26
CA THR A 501 36.11 10.24 20.08
C THR A 501 36.05 11.75 19.88
N ARG A 502 36.90 12.29 18.98
CA ARG A 502 37.13 13.73 18.77
C ARG A 502 37.28 14.01 17.28
N ASN A 503 36.59 15.03 16.76
CA ASN A 503 36.64 15.42 15.35
C ASN A 503 36.35 14.27 14.35
N CYS A 504 35.57 13.27 14.77
CA CYS A 504 35.24 12.08 13.99
C CYS A 504 33.99 12.27 13.10
N TYR A 505 33.72 13.50 12.67
CA TYR A 505 32.53 13.90 11.93
C TYR A 505 32.86 14.97 10.88
N PRO A 506 32.06 15.12 9.81
CA PRO A 506 32.29 16.10 8.77
C PRO A 506 32.21 17.53 9.29
N VAL A 507 33.13 18.38 8.85
CA VAL A 507 33.15 19.82 9.17
C VAL A 507 32.93 20.64 7.91
N GLN A 508 31.87 21.45 7.91
CA GLN A 508 31.60 22.40 6.82
C GLN A 508 32.50 23.64 6.90
N SER A 509 32.86 24.20 5.74
CA SER A 509 33.57 25.47 5.65
C SER A 509 32.69 26.64 6.11
N VAL A 510 33.30 27.79 6.42
CA VAL A 510 32.56 29.01 6.80
C VAL A 510 31.70 29.49 5.64
N GLU A 511 32.23 29.41 4.42
CA GLU A 511 31.57 29.82 3.18
C GLU A 511 30.34 28.95 2.90
N GLU A 512 30.45 27.63 3.09
CA GLU A 512 29.32 26.72 2.85
C GLU A 512 28.22 26.91 3.90
N ARG A 513 28.57 27.08 5.18
CA ARG A 513 27.59 27.43 6.22
C ARG A 513 26.84 28.71 5.89
N LYS A 514 27.55 29.73 5.37
CA LYS A 514 26.92 30.99 4.95
C LYS A 514 25.96 30.77 3.78
N ARG A 515 26.36 30.00 2.76
CA ARG A 515 25.50 29.63 1.61
C ARG A 515 24.24 28.90 2.06
N ILE A 516 24.39 27.92 2.96
CA ILE A 516 23.28 27.15 3.52
C ILE A 516 22.32 28.08 4.27
N HIS A 517 22.83 28.93 5.16
CA HIS A 517 22.02 29.88 5.92
C HIS A 517 21.22 30.82 5.01
N GLU A 518 21.88 31.43 4.01
CA GLU A 518 21.23 32.32 3.04
C GLU A 518 20.09 31.59 2.29
N ARG A 519 20.30 30.33 1.90
CA ARG A 519 19.28 29.52 1.24
C ARG A 519 18.12 29.16 2.18
N LEU A 520 18.39 28.79 3.42
CA LEU A 520 17.35 28.47 4.41
C LEU A 520 16.48 29.68 4.73
N VAL A 521 17.08 30.89 4.82
CA VAL A 521 16.32 32.14 4.94
C VAL A 521 15.40 32.35 3.74
N GLN A 522 15.89 32.12 2.51
CA GLN A 522 15.05 32.23 1.31
C GLN A 522 13.88 31.24 1.33
N LEU A 523 14.14 29.96 1.66
CA LEU A 523 13.09 28.94 1.77
C LEU A 523 12.05 29.32 2.81
N ARG A 524 12.48 29.82 3.98
CA ARG A 524 11.57 30.27 5.04
C ARG A 524 10.71 31.46 4.59
N LEU A 525 11.29 32.42 3.87
CA LEU A 525 10.55 33.57 3.34
C LEU A 525 9.56 33.18 2.23
N ALA A 526 9.88 32.16 1.44
CA ALA A 526 9.00 31.65 0.39
C ALA A 526 7.86 30.75 0.91
N THR A 527 8.01 30.22 2.13
CA THR A 527 7.05 29.30 2.73
C THR A 527 5.90 30.06 3.38
N ASP A 528 4.71 29.99 2.79
CA ASP A 528 3.49 30.50 3.42
C ASP A 528 2.99 29.51 4.48
N LEU A 529 2.95 29.98 5.74
CA LEU A 529 2.44 29.24 6.89
C LEU A 529 1.00 29.63 7.26
N SER A 530 0.44 30.62 6.56
CA SER A 530 -0.93 31.09 6.78
C SER A 530 -1.93 30.13 6.14
N PHE A 531 -3.09 30.00 6.77
CA PHE A 531 -4.21 29.22 6.22
C PHE A 531 -5.53 29.72 6.82
N PRO A 532 -6.66 29.49 6.13
CA PRO A 532 -7.98 29.90 6.61
C PRO A 532 -8.35 29.18 7.91
N ALA A 533 -9.02 29.90 8.82
CA ALA A 533 -9.54 29.32 10.06
C ALA A 533 -10.64 28.28 9.79
N GLU A 534 -11.51 28.56 8.81
CA GLU A 534 -12.53 27.62 8.37
C GLU A 534 -11.87 26.53 7.52
N ARG A 535 -11.92 25.28 8.02
CA ARG A 535 -11.26 24.16 7.35
C ARG A 535 -12.02 23.70 6.11
N LEU A 536 -13.34 23.63 6.20
CA LEU A 536 -14.19 23.10 5.13
C LEU A 536 -15.44 23.96 4.99
N CYS A 537 -15.72 24.42 3.77
CA CYS A 537 -17.02 24.95 3.41
C CYS A 537 -17.82 23.92 2.61
N TYR A 538 -19.13 24.11 2.55
CA TYR A 538 -20.00 23.28 1.72
C TYR A 538 -21.16 24.07 1.13
N VAL A 539 -21.71 23.56 0.02
CA VAL A 539 -22.89 24.13 -0.62
C VAL A 539 -23.92 23.03 -0.89
N TYR A 540 -25.18 23.37 -0.65
CA TYR A 540 -26.37 22.56 -0.89
C TYR A 540 -27.58 23.49 -1.02
N ASP A 541 -28.40 23.23 -2.03
CA ASP A 541 -29.63 23.98 -2.30
C ASP A 541 -30.76 23.05 -2.72
N GLU A 542 -31.93 23.21 -2.08
CA GLU A 542 -33.12 22.40 -2.37
C GLU A 542 -33.72 22.73 -3.74
N ALA A 543 -33.44 23.90 -4.32
CA ALA A 543 -33.91 24.23 -5.67
C ALA A 543 -33.38 23.24 -6.73
N MET A 544 -32.22 22.63 -6.49
CA MET A 544 -31.67 21.57 -7.35
C MET A 544 -32.51 20.29 -7.32
N LEU A 545 -33.42 20.10 -6.35
CA LEU A 545 -34.33 18.96 -6.28
C LEU A 545 -35.49 19.08 -7.29
N GLU A 546 -35.74 20.28 -7.82
CA GLU A 546 -36.85 20.51 -8.75
C GLU A 546 -36.62 19.92 -10.15
N HIS A 547 -35.37 19.65 -10.54
CA HIS A 547 -35.04 18.92 -11.76
C HIS A 547 -35.28 17.42 -11.56
N GLN A 548 -36.30 16.84 -12.18
CA GLN A 548 -36.63 15.43 -12.05
C GLN A 548 -37.20 14.85 -13.35
N ASN A 549 -36.99 13.56 -13.56
CA ASN A 549 -37.59 12.87 -14.70
C ASN A 549 -39.05 12.51 -14.38
N VAL A 550 -39.98 13.27 -14.96
CA VAL A 550 -41.43 13.06 -14.76
C VAL A 550 -41.99 11.88 -15.57
N SER A 551 -41.22 11.37 -16.54
CA SER A 551 -41.61 10.24 -17.39
C SER A 551 -41.11 8.90 -16.86
N ASP A 552 -40.02 8.90 -16.09
CA ASP A 552 -39.42 7.72 -15.47
C ASP A 552 -39.09 7.99 -14.00
N ALA A 553 -39.94 7.49 -13.10
CA ALA A 553 -39.76 7.64 -11.66
C ALA A 553 -38.60 6.83 -11.07
N LEU A 554 -38.05 5.86 -11.82
CA LEU A 554 -36.92 5.02 -11.41
C LEU A 554 -35.59 5.48 -12.03
N HIS A 555 -35.58 6.64 -12.69
CA HIS A 555 -34.39 7.20 -13.30
C HIS A 555 -33.28 7.36 -12.24
N PRO A 556 -32.05 6.88 -12.51
CA PRO A 556 -30.98 6.81 -11.51
C PRO A 556 -30.52 8.18 -11.03
N GLU A 557 -30.41 9.15 -11.94
CA GLU A 557 -30.15 10.55 -11.60
C GLU A 557 -31.45 11.17 -11.07
N CYS A 558 -31.58 11.24 -9.74
CA CYS A 558 -32.80 11.65 -9.05
C CYS A 558 -32.53 12.62 -7.88
N PRO A 559 -33.52 13.43 -7.45
CA PRO A 559 -33.37 14.39 -6.35
C PRO A 559 -32.91 13.77 -5.03
N ALA A 560 -33.29 12.52 -4.77
CA ALA A 560 -32.95 11.80 -3.54
C ALA A 560 -31.42 11.69 -3.32
N ARG A 561 -30.60 11.76 -4.37
CA ARG A 561 -29.14 11.69 -4.30
C ARG A 561 -28.54 12.76 -3.39
N ILE A 562 -28.78 14.03 -3.72
CA ILE A 562 -28.25 15.15 -2.91
C ILE A 562 -28.98 15.31 -1.58
N ALA A 563 -30.26 14.95 -1.51
CA ALA A 563 -31.03 15.00 -0.26
C ALA A 563 -30.48 14.02 0.78
N ASN A 564 -30.16 12.78 0.38
CA ASN A 564 -29.60 11.78 1.30
C ASN A 564 -28.16 12.12 1.71
N ILE A 565 -27.32 12.62 0.78
CA ILE A 565 -25.98 13.11 1.13
C ILE A 565 -26.08 14.21 2.20
N TYR A 566 -26.93 15.21 1.96
CA TYR A 566 -27.13 16.31 2.90
C TYR A 566 -27.67 15.83 4.24
N GLN A 567 -28.69 14.96 4.24
CA GLN A 567 -29.24 14.37 5.44
C GLN A 567 -28.18 13.61 6.24
N ARG A 568 -27.39 12.75 5.59
CA ARG A 568 -26.31 11.98 6.23
C ARG A 568 -25.25 12.88 6.86
N LEU A 569 -24.87 13.97 6.17
CA LEU A 569 -23.92 14.96 6.68
C LEU A 569 -24.46 15.75 7.88
N VAL A 570 -25.76 16.07 7.90
CA VAL A 570 -26.40 16.91 8.93
C VAL A 570 -26.87 16.10 10.14
N GLU A 571 -27.57 15.00 9.91
CA GLU A 571 -28.28 14.24 10.94
C GLU A 571 -27.42 13.09 11.48
N ASP A 572 -26.92 12.24 10.58
CA ASP A 572 -26.28 10.97 10.97
C ASP A 572 -24.85 11.19 11.49
N TYR A 573 -24.03 11.97 10.75
CA TYR A 573 -22.63 12.26 11.13
C TYR A 573 -22.46 13.65 11.75
N GLN A 574 -23.41 14.56 11.56
CA GLN A 574 -23.41 15.93 12.11
C GLN A 574 -22.13 16.73 11.76
N LEU A 575 -21.53 16.46 10.60
CA LEU A 575 -20.29 17.11 10.17
C LEU A 575 -20.49 18.60 9.86
N THR A 576 -21.67 18.99 9.38
CA THR A 576 -21.99 20.37 9.02
C THR A 576 -21.86 21.35 10.18
N LYS A 577 -21.88 20.88 11.44
CA LYS A 577 -21.60 21.70 12.63
C LYS A 577 -20.19 22.28 12.67
N ARG A 578 -19.25 21.68 11.93
CA ARG A 578 -17.84 22.10 11.80
C ARG A 578 -17.51 22.60 10.39
N MET A 579 -18.52 22.83 9.56
CA MET A 579 -18.36 23.27 8.18
C MET A 579 -19.11 24.58 7.94
N LYS A 580 -18.56 25.42 7.07
CA LYS A 580 -19.19 26.68 6.70
C LYS A 580 -20.14 26.49 5.51
N ARG A 581 -21.43 26.76 5.67
CA ARG A 581 -22.37 26.78 4.54
C ARG A 581 -22.10 28.00 3.66
N VAL A 582 -21.91 27.79 2.37
CA VAL A 582 -21.79 28.84 1.35
C VAL A 582 -23.17 29.16 0.80
N THR A 583 -23.42 30.45 0.55
CA THR A 583 -24.67 30.90 -0.07
C THR A 583 -24.68 30.53 -1.55
N THR A 584 -25.78 29.95 -1.99
CA THR A 584 -26.03 29.63 -3.40
C THR A 584 -26.29 30.88 -4.22
N VAL A 585 -25.65 30.99 -5.38
CA VAL A 585 -25.94 32.00 -6.41
C VAL A 585 -26.00 31.26 -7.75
N PRO A 586 -27.07 31.41 -8.57
CA PRO A 586 -27.07 30.82 -9.91
C PRO A 586 -25.96 31.41 -10.77
N ALA A 587 -25.29 30.56 -11.55
CA ALA A 587 -24.31 31.00 -12.54
C ALA A 587 -24.98 31.95 -13.55
N THR A 588 -24.29 33.04 -13.85
CA THR A 588 -24.70 33.98 -14.88
C THR A 588 -24.49 33.38 -16.27
N LEU A 589 -25.16 33.94 -17.28
CA LEU A 589 -24.96 33.53 -18.68
C LEU A 589 -23.50 33.65 -19.10
N ASP A 590 -22.82 34.74 -18.72
CA ASP A 590 -21.42 34.98 -19.05
C ASP A 590 -20.49 33.96 -18.40
N GLU A 591 -20.74 33.56 -17.15
CA GLU A 591 -19.99 32.49 -16.48
C GLU A 591 -20.18 31.14 -17.18
N LEU A 592 -21.42 30.78 -17.52
CA LEU A 592 -21.69 29.54 -18.26
C LEU A 592 -21.01 29.53 -19.63
N CYS A 593 -20.96 30.69 -20.30
CA CYS A 593 -20.27 30.86 -21.58
C CYS A 593 -18.74 30.77 -21.51
N LEU A 594 -18.15 30.64 -20.32
CA LEU A 594 -16.72 30.38 -20.19
C LEU A 594 -16.32 28.95 -20.61
N ALA A 595 -17.26 28.01 -20.55
CA ALA A 595 -17.04 26.61 -20.88
C ALA A 595 -17.98 26.08 -21.98
N HIS A 596 -19.06 26.82 -22.26
CA HIS A 596 -20.09 26.41 -23.23
C HIS A 596 -20.32 27.46 -24.31
N ASP A 597 -20.74 26.99 -25.48
CA ASP A 597 -21.21 27.84 -26.55
C ASP A 597 -22.43 28.63 -26.09
N ARG A 598 -22.47 29.90 -26.47
CA ARG A 598 -23.59 30.78 -26.15
C ARG A 598 -24.93 30.23 -26.64
N GLU A 599 -24.92 29.52 -27.77
CA GLU A 599 -26.11 28.88 -28.33
C GLU A 599 -26.68 27.80 -27.39
N LEU A 600 -25.84 26.95 -26.80
CA LEU A 600 -26.26 25.95 -25.82
C LEU A 600 -26.92 26.63 -24.60
N VAL A 601 -26.23 27.64 -24.05
CA VAL A 601 -26.69 28.34 -22.85
C VAL A 601 -28.03 29.02 -23.09
N GLU A 602 -28.19 29.72 -24.21
CA GLU A 602 -29.45 30.39 -24.58
C GLU A 602 -30.57 29.38 -24.89
N ARG A 603 -30.26 28.25 -25.55
CA ARG A 603 -31.22 27.17 -25.81
C ARG A 603 -31.73 26.57 -24.52
N MET A 604 -30.84 26.23 -23.58
CA MET A 604 -31.23 25.71 -22.27
C MET A 604 -31.98 26.76 -21.44
N HIS A 605 -31.61 28.04 -21.51
CA HIS A 605 -32.32 29.13 -20.84
C HIS A 605 -33.76 29.29 -21.34
N SER A 606 -33.99 29.02 -22.62
CA SER A 606 -35.26 29.25 -23.32
C SER A 606 -36.19 28.04 -23.33
N ILE A 607 -35.84 26.94 -22.65
CA ILE A 607 -36.69 25.74 -22.62
C ILE A 607 -38.07 26.08 -22.03
N GLY A 608 -39.12 25.64 -22.72
CA GLY A 608 -40.51 25.91 -22.35
C GLY A 608 -41.00 25.10 -21.15
N GLY A 609 -42.26 25.32 -20.79
CA GLY A 609 -42.94 24.56 -19.73
C GLY A 609 -43.67 23.29 -20.20
N ASP A 610 -43.78 23.07 -21.51
CA ASP A 610 -44.48 21.91 -22.06
C ASP A 610 -43.63 20.65 -21.95
N VAL A 611 -44.11 19.69 -21.15
CA VAL A 611 -43.39 18.44 -20.86
C VAL A 611 -43.18 17.57 -22.12
N THR A 612 -44.09 17.65 -23.09
CA THR A 612 -44.00 16.88 -24.34
C THR A 612 -42.88 17.43 -25.21
N GLU A 613 -42.83 18.76 -25.40
CA GLU A 613 -41.76 19.42 -26.16
C GLU A 613 -40.39 19.19 -25.51
N LEU A 614 -40.31 19.26 -24.18
CA LEU A 614 -39.09 18.97 -23.43
C LEU A 614 -38.62 17.53 -23.62
N LYS A 615 -39.56 16.58 -23.68
CA LYS A 615 -39.24 15.17 -23.93
C LYS A 615 -38.70 14.96 -25.34
N GLU A 616 -39.35 15.53 -26.35
CA GLU A 616 -38.89 15.46 -27.75
C GLU A 616 -37.50 16.10 -27.91
N LEU A 617 -37.27 17.23 -27.25
CA LEU A 617 -35.94 17.86 -27.23
C LEU A 617 -34.92 16.98 -26.50
N ALA A 618 -35.27 16.39 -25.37
CA ALA A 618 -34.37 15.49 -24.62
C ALA A 618 -33.99 14.25 -25.43
N GLU A 619 -34.91 13.69 -26.22
CA GLU A 619 -34.67 12.55 -27.11
C GLU A 619 -33.69 12.86 -28.26
N SER A 620 -33.44 14.14 -28.56
CA SER A 620 -32.40 14.55 -29.51
C SER A 620 -30.98 14.46 -28.94
N TYR A 621 -30.85 14.29 -27.62
CA TYR A 621 -29.57 14.18 -26.92
C TYR A 621 -29.34 12.76 -26.39
N ASN A 622 -28.08 12.41 -26.17
CA ASN A 622 -27.73 11.10 -25.63
C ASN A 622 -27.90 11.06 -24.11
N SER A 623 -28.88 10.29 -23.64
CA SER A 623 -29.09 10.01 -22.22
C SER A 623 -29.31 11.28 -21.38
N VAL A 624 -30.15 12.19 -21.87
CA VAL A 624 -30.56 13.42 -21.18
C VAL A 624 -32.05 13.38 -20.93
N TYR A 625 -32.49 13.94 -19.80
CA TYR A 625 -33.89 14.24 -19.56
C TYR A 625 -34.04 15.72 -19.20
N LEU A 626 -35.16 16.33 -19.61
CA LEU A 626 -35.43 17.73 -19.36
C LEU A 626 -36.70 17.90 -18.52
N HIS A 627 -36.73 18.99 -17.76
CA HIS A 627 -37.80 19.42 -16.89
C HIS A 627 -37.90 20.96 -16.99
N PRO A 628 -39.06 21.59 -16.74
CA PRO A 628 -39.18 23.05 -16.76
C PRO A 628 -38.22 23.78 -15.80
N LYS A 629 -37.64 23.05 -14.84
CA LYS A 629 -36.67 23.55 -13.85
C LYS A 629 -35.23 23.16 -14.14
N THR A 630 -34.95 22.51 -15.28
CA THR A 630 -33.61 22.04 -15.66
C THR A 630 -32.61 23.20 -15.70
N TYR A 631 -32.90 24.27 -16.44
CA TYR A 631 -31.98 25.41 -16.53
C TYR A 631 -31.69 26.03 -15.16
N THR A 632 -32.73 26.33 -14.38
CA THR A 632 -32.56 26.92 -13.04
C THR A 632 -31.74 26.02 -12.13
N SER A 633 -32.00 24.71 -12.13
CA SER A 633 -31.25 23.74 -11.31
C SER A 633 -29.78 23.64 -11.76
N ALA A 634 -29.53 23.57 -13.07
CA ALA A 634 -28.18 23.48 -13.62
C ALA A 634 -27.37 24.78 -13.41
N ALA A 635 -28.00 25.95 -13.58
CA ALA A 635 -27.36 27.23 -13.26
C ALA A 635 -27.04 27.34 -11.76
N ILE A 636 -27.92 26.86 -10.89
CA ILE A 636 -27.66 26.78 -9.45
C ILE A 636 -26.50 25.81 -9.14
N ALA A 637 -26.44 24.65 -9.79
CA ALA A 637 -25.36 23.69 -9.61
C ALA A 637 -23.99 24.30 -9.98
N ALA A 638 -23.87 24.85 -11.19
CA ALA A 638 -22.63 25.50 -11.65
C ALA A 638 -22.26 26.69 -10.76
N GLY A 639 -23.23 27.55 -10.45
CA GLY A 639 -23.03 28.72 -9.60
C GLY A 639 -22.63 28.36 -8.17
N SER A 640 -23.15 27.27 -7.62
CA SER A 640 -22.74 26.74 -6.32
C SER A 640 -21.26 26.37 -6.28
N VAL A 641 -20.76 25.67 -7.32
CA VAL A 641 -19.34 25.31 -7.42
C VAL A 641 -18.47 26.56 -7.55
N ILE A 642 -18.89 27.55 -8.36
CA ILE A 642 -18.23 28.85 -8.50
C ILE A 642 -18.12 29.55 -7.12
N GLN A 643 -19.20 29.59 -6.33
CA GLN A 643 -19.18 30.23 -5.01
C GLN A 643 -18.22 29.54 -4.04
N VAL A 644 -18.12 28.20 -4.08
CA VAL A 644 -17.13 27.45 -3.28
C VAL A 644 -15.70 27.76 -3.75
N VAL A 645 -15.46 27.87 -5.06
CA VAL A 645 -14.17 28.32 -5.60
C VAL A 645 -13.81 29.72 -5.09
N HIS A 646 -14.73 30.68 -5.14
CA HIS A 646 -14.49 32.00 -4.55
C HIS A 646 -14.20 31.92 -3.05
N GLU A 647 -14.93 31.10 -2.29
CA GLU A 647 -14.73 30.94 -0.86
C GLU A 647 -13.33 30.43 -0.51
N VAL A 648 -12.84 29.46 -1.28
CA VAL A 648 -11.53 28.85 -1.08
C VAL A 648 -10.39 29.76 -1.56
N LEU A 649 -10.49 30.32 -2.76
CA LEU A 649 -9.42 31.15 -3.33
C LEU A 649 -9.28 32.52 -2.65
N ASN A 650 -10.36 33.05 -2.06
CA ASN A 650 -10.27 34.26 -1.24
C ASN A 650 -9.74 34.00 0.20
N GLY A 651 -9.30 32.78 0.50
CA GLY A 651 -8.74 32.44 1.81
C GLY A 651 -9.75 32.46 2.96
N ARG A 652 -11.05 32.32 2.66
CA ARG A 652 -12.10 32.29 3.70
C ARG A 652 -12.36 30.89 4.21
N SER A 653 -12.17 29.87 3.37
CA SER A 653 -12.16 28.45 3.75
C SER A 653 -10.98 27.74 3.08
N ARG A 654 -10.45 26.68 3.69
CA ARG A 654 -9.30 25.95 3.12
C ARG A 654 -9.70 25.03 1.96
N ALA A 655 -10.80 24.30 2.13
CA ALA A 655 -11.31 23.31 1.18
C ALA A 655 -12.83 23.42 1.04
N GLY A 656 -13.41 22.74 0.04
CA GLY A 656 -14.83 22.82 -0.29
C GLY A 656 -15.51 21.49 -0.63
N LEU A 657 -16.80 21.40 -0.35
CA LEU A 657 -17.66 20.27 -0.70
C LEU A 657 -18.92 20.75 -1.45
N CYS A 658 -19.14 20.29 -2.68
CA CYS A 658 -20.28 20.69 -3.50
C CYS A 658 -21.28 19.55 -3.63
N ILE A 659 -22.40 19.67 -2.92
CA ILE A 659 -23.51 18.70 -2.95
C ILE A 659 -24.51 19.20 -4.00
N VAL A 660 -24.15 19.04 -5.27
CA VAL A 660 -24.83 19.67 -6.41
C VAL A 660 -25.44 18.65 -7.36
N ARG A 661 -26.51 19.04 -8.06
CA ARG A 661 -27.08 18.32 -9.21
C ARG A 661 -27.89 19.28 -10.09
N PRO A 662 -28.08 19.02 -11.40
CA PRO A 662 -27.58 17.89 -12.19
C PRO A 662 -26.03 17.85 -12.29
N PRO A 663 -25.43 16.70 -12.64
CA PRO A 663 -23.99 16.58 -12.87
C PRO A 663 -23.53 17.41 -14.09
N GLY A 664 -22.23 17.45 -14.34
CA GLY A 664 -21.62 18.29 -15.36
C GLY A 664 -20.56 17.65 -16.26
N HIS A 665 -19.82 16.63 -15.82
CA HIS A 665 -18.58 16.23 -16.51
C HIS A 665 -18.74 15.71 -17.96
N HIS A 666 -19.94 15.28 -18.36
CA HIS A 666 -20.27 14.88 -19.74
C HIS A 666 -20.73 16.05 -20.63
N ALA A 667 -21.16 17.18 -20.06
CA ALA A 667 -21.70 18.29 -20.85
C ALA A 667 -20.62 18.88 -21.76
N GLU A 668 -20.87 18.80 -23.07
CA GLU A 668 -19.99 19.28 -24.12
C GLU A 668 -20.07 20.82 -24.23
N PRO A 669 -19.13 21.47 -24.94
CA PRO A 669 -19.24 22.90 -25.23
C PRO A 669 -20.60 23.27 -25.86
N GLY A 670 -21.08 22.47 -26.81
CA GLY A 670 -22.27 22.77 -27.62
C GLY A 670 -23.56 22.01 -27.26
N GLU A 671 -23.52 20.97 -26.42
CA GLU A 671 -24.71 20.17 -26.10
C GLU A 671 -24.72 19.51 -24.71
N PRO A 672 -25.91 19.27 -24.12
CA PRO A 672 -26.07 18.41 -22.95
C PRO A 672 -25.80 16.93 -23.30
N HIS A 673 -25.27 16.16 -22.36
CA HIS A 673 -24.96 14.74 -22.57
C HIS A 673 -24.94 13.99 -21.23
N GLY A 674 -25.39 12.73 -21.18
CA GLY A 674 -25.22 11.87 -19.98
C GLY A 674 -25.71 12.49 -18.67
N PHE A 675 -26.95 12.97 -18.65
CA PHE A 675 -27.58 13.73 -17.55
C PHE A 675 -26.99 15.12 -17.28
N CYS A 676 -25.85 15.47 -17.89
CA CYS A 676 -25.15 16.72 -17.66
C CYS A 676 -25.68 17.82 -18.56
N ILE A 677 -25.99 18.97 -17.97
CA ILE A 677 -26.54 20.14 -18.70
C ILE A 677 -25.46 21.20 -18.94
N PHE A 678 -24.75 21.55 -17.88
CA PHE A 678 -23.57 22.42 -17.93
C PHE A 678 -22.45 21.73 -17.14
N ASN A 679 -21.21 21.90 -17.58
CA ASN A 679 -20.05 21.35 -16.93
C ASN A 679 -19.65 22.21 -15.72
N ASN A 680 -20.24 21.88 -14.57
CA ASN A 680 -20.09 22.63 -13.32
C ASN A 680 -18.62 22.84 -12.92
N VAL A 681 -17.80 21.79 -13.03
CA VAL A 681 -16.37 21.81 -12.68
C VAL A 681 -15.57 22.62 -13.70
N ALA A 682 -15.82 22.46 -15.00
CA ALA A 682 -15.11 23.19 -16.04
C ALA A 682 -15.42 24.70 -16.01
N VAL A 683 -16.68 25.09 -15.81
CA VAL A 683 -17.05 26.50 -15.61
C VAL A 683 -16.30 27.09 -14.41
N ALA A 684 -16.29 26.37 -13.28
CA ALA A 684 -15.60 26.84 -12.09
C ALA A 684 -14.07 26.92 -12.26
N ALA A 685 -13.46 26.00 -13.00
CA ALA A 685 -12.05 26.05 -13.37
C ALA A 685 -11.74 27.28 -14.24
N ARG A 686 -12.59 27.59 -15.23
CA ARG A 686 -12.46 28.82 -16.02
C ARG A 686 -12.59 30.07 -15.17
N VAL A 687 -13.53 30.12 -14.23
CA VAL A 687 -13.63 31.23 -13.26
C VAL A 687 -12.36 31.37 -12.43
N ALA A 688 -11.78 30.27 -11.94
CA ALA A 688 -10.52 30.30 -11.21
C ALA A 688 -9.37 30.87 -12.04
N LEU A 689 -9.26 30.49 -13.31
CA LEU A 689 -8.23 30.99 -14.23
C LEU A 689 -8.43 32.47 -14.57
N GLU A 690 -9.64 32.86 -14.97
CA GLU A 690 -9.90 34.18 -15.56
C GLU A 690 -10.18 35.26 -14.52
N GLN A 691 -10.83 34.92 -13.39
CA GLN A 691 -11.20 35.90 -12.36
C GLN A 691 -10.24 35.91 -11.17
N HIS A 692 -9.64 34.77 -10.81
CA HIS A 692 -8.64 34.68 -9.73
C HIS A 692 -7.20 34.62 -10.26
N ASN A 693 -7.01 34.67 -11.58
CA ASN A 693 -5.70 34.70 -12.24
C ASN A 693 -4.81 33.48 -11.98
N LEU A 694 -5.40 32.33 -11.61
CA LEU A 694 -4.65 31.09 -11.46
C LEU A 694 -3.99 30.69 -12.79
N LYS A 695 -2.87 30.00 -12.68
CA LYS A 695 -2.08 29.50 -13.80
C LYS A 695 -2.20 27.99 -13.97
N ARG A 696 -2.52 27.27 -12.90
CA ARG A 696 -2.58 25.80 -12.91
C ARG A 696 -3.76 25.29 -12.06
N VAL A 697 -4.71 24.63 -12.71
CA VAL A 697 -5.84 23.95 -12.07
C VAL A 697 -5.75 22.46 -12.42
N LEU A 698 -5.79 21.61 -11.40
CA LEU A 698 -5.89 20.16 -11.59
C LEU A 698 -7.36 19.75 -11.46
N ILE A 699 -7.87 19.01 -12.42
CA ILE A 699 -9.15 18.32 -12.35
C ILE A 699 -8.88 16.82 -12.29
N VAL A 700 -9.27 16.19 -11.18
CA VAL A 700 -9.24 14.72 -11.04
C VAL A 700 -10.68 14.20 -11.15
N ASP A 701 -10.94 13.37 -12.14
CA ASP A 701 -12.21 12.70 -12.34
C ASP A 701 -12.08 11.22 -11.96
N TRP A 702 -12.79 10.83 -10.90
CA TRP A 702 -12.86 9.44 -10.45
C TRP A 702 -14.23 8.82 -10.65
N ASP A 703 -15.13 9.52 -11.37
CA ASP A 703 -16.38 8.96 -11.87
C ASP A 703 -16.07 7.73 -12.73
N VAL A 704 -16.94 6.72 -12.67
CA VAL A 704 -16.72 5.49 -13.44
C VAL A 704 -16.82 5.73 -14.94
N HIS A 705 -17.44 6.83 -15.38
CA HIS A 705 -17.51 7.22 -16.77
C HIS A 705 -16.42 8.25 -17.09
N HIS A 706 -15.90 8.17 -18.31
CA HIS A 706 -15.01 9.22 -18.83
C HIS A 706 -15.79 10.53 -18.96
N GLY A 707 -15.31 11.59 -18.32
CA GLY A 707 -15.84 12.96 -18.46
C GLY A 707 -15.45 13.61 -19.79
N ASN A 708 -16.02 13.12 -20.90
CA ASN A 708 -15.76 13.59 -22.26
C ASN A 708 -15.89 15.12 -22.42
N GLY A 709 -16.96 15.72 -21.89
CA GLY A 709 -17.15 17.17 -21.97
C GLY A 709 -16.03 17.94 -21.29
N THR A 710 -15.59 17.48 -20.11
CA THR A 710 -14.45 18.11 -19.39
C THR A 710 -13.17 18.02 -20.21
N GLN A 711 -12.90 16.86 -20.82
CA GLN A 711 -11.74 16.67 -21.69
C GLN A 711 -11.76 17.66 -22.86
N HIS A 712 -12.85 17.69 -23.64
CA HIS A 712 -12.93 18.55 -24.84
C HIS A 712 -12.85 20.05 -24.52
N ILE A 713 -13.39 20.50 -23.38
CA ILE A 713 -13.31 21.92 -22.96
C ILE A 713 -11.86 22.37 -22.70
N PHE A 714 -10.97 21.47 -22.29
CA PHE A 714 -9.59 21.77 -21.90
C PHE A 714 -8.52 21.12 -22.77
N GLU A 715 -8.90 20.41 -23.83
CA GLU A 715 -8.00 19.57 -24.62
C GLU A 715 -6.80 20.32 -25.24
N GLU A 716 -6.95 21.64 -25.42
CA GLU A 716 -5.91 22.56 -25.91
C GLU A 716 -5.29 23.48 -24.83
N ASP A 717 -5.78 23.47 -23.58
CA ASP A 717 -5.41 24.45 -22.55
C ASP A 717 -4.42 23.87 -21.51
N PRO A 718 -3.10 24.16 -21.60
CA PRO A 718 -2.11 23.62 -20.66
C PRO A 718 -2.21 24.20 -19.24
N ARG A 719 -3.08 25.18 -19.00
CA ARG A 719 -3.34 25.71 -17.64
C ARG A 719 -4.22 24.77 -16.83
N VAL A 720 -4.89 23.81 -17.49
CA VAL A 720 -5.71 22.79 -16.84
C VAL A 720 -5.13 21.42 -17.14
N LEU A 721 -4.83 20.67 -16.09
CA LEU A 721 -4.51 19.25 -16.19
C LEU A 721 -5.76 18.46 -15.84
N TYR A 722 -6.25 17.66 -16.77
CA TYR A 722 -7.38 16.74 -16.58
C TYR A 722 -6.86 15.31 -16.47
N ILE A 723 -7.16 14.65 -15.35
CA ILE A 723 -6.84 13.24 -15.13
C ILE A 723 -8.13 12.50 -14.83
N SER A 724 -8.45 11.45 -15.61
CA SER A 724 -9.67 10.66 -15.46
C SER A 724 -9.37 9.19 -15.25
N VAL A 725 -10.03 8.56 -14.27
CA VAL A 725 -9.95 7.13 -13.97
C VAL A 725 -11.34 6.51 -14.12
N HIS A 726 -11.57 5.79 -15.20
CA HIS A 726 -12.91 5.38 -15.61
C HIS A 726 -12.93 3.99 -16.22
N ARG A 727 -14.10 3.36 -16.25
CA ARG A 727 -14.34 2.15 -17.02
C ARG A 727 -14.46 2.50 -18.49
N TYR A 728 -13.70 1.77 -19.32
CA TYR A 728 -13.60 1.99 -20.75
C TYR A 728 -14.12 0.79 -21.54
N ASP A 729 -13.89 -0.43 -21.05
CA ASP A 729 -14.24 -1.69 -21.72
C ASP A 729 -13.90 -1.66 -23.23
N ASN A 730 -12.68 -1.25 -23.55
CA ASN A 730 -12.18 -1.07 -24.92
C ASN A 730 -13.07 -0.14 -25.78
N GLY A 731 -13.61 0.93 -25.19
CA GLY A 731 -14.43 1.95 -25.86
C GLY A 731 -15.92 1.61 -25.95
N THR A 732 -16.37 0.53 -25.30
CA THR A 732 -17.78 0.10 -25.31
C THR A 732 -18.58 0.62 -24.12
N PHE A 733 -17.91 1.02 -23.04
CA PHE A 733 -18.56 1.65 -21.88
C PHE A 733 -18.91 3.11 -22.18
N PHE A 734 -19.98 3.64 -21.58
CA PHE A 734 -20.45 5.01 -21.83
C PHE A 734 -19.36 6.04 -21.46
N PRO A 735 -19.14 7.10 -22.25
CA PRO A 735 -19.91 7.60 -23.40
C PRO A 735 -19.67 6.89 -24.74
N ARG A 736 -18.81 5.86 -24.75
CA ARG A 736 -18.32 5.10 -25.91
C ARG A 736 -17.40 5.91 -26.81
N GLY A 737 -16.60 5.20 -27.59
CA GLY A 737 -15.65 5.79 -28.52
C GLY A 737 -14.23 5.84 -27.97
N PRO A 738 -13.29 6.42 -28.74
CA PRO A 738 -11.87 6.33 -28.46
C PRO A 738 -11.34 7.41 -27.49
N ASP A 739 -12.11 8.44 -27.20
CA ASP A 739 -11.59 9.67 -26.55
C ASP A 739 -11.14 9.43 -25.11
N GLY A 740 -11.76 8.47 -24.41
CA GLY A 740 -11.34 8.01 -23.08
C GLY A 740 -10.14 7.07 -23.08
N ASN A 741 -9.54 6.74 -24.22
CA ASN A 741 -8.39 5.85 -24.24
C ASN A 741 -7.11 6.52 -23.72
N TYR A 742 -6.17 5.72 -23.22
CA TYR A 742 -4.87 6.19 -22.73
C TYR A 742 -3.99 6.84 -23.81
N THR A 743 -4.32 6.64 -25.09
CA THR A 743 -3.64 7.26 -26.24
C THR A 743 -4.06 8.71 -26.48
N THR A 744 -5.18 9.14 -25.90
CA THR A 744 -5.68 10.50 -26.01
C THR A 744 -5.04 11.35 -24.92
N VAL A 745 -4.20 12.29 -25.34
CA VAL A 745 -3.30 13.04 -24.44
C VAL A 745 -3.50 14.56 -24.51
N GLY A 746 -4.59 15.01 -25.14
CA GLY A 746 -4.76 16.41 -25.51
C GLY A 746 -4.08 16.74 -26.84
N HIS A 747 -4.34 17.94 -27.36
CA HIS A 747 -3.75 18.40 -28.62
C HIS A 747 -3.32 19.87 -28.57
N GLY A 748 -2.56 20.29 -29.58
CA GLY A 748 -2.00 21.65 -29.61
C GLY A 748 -1.16 21.93 -28.36
N ASN A 749 -1.44 23.06 -27.69
CA ASN A 749 -0.74 23.45 -26.47
C ASN A 749 -1.11 22.58 -25.25
N GLY A 750 -2.24 21.88 -25.28
CA GLY A 750 -2.72 20.99 -24.22
C GLY A 750 -2.16 19.56 -24.31
N THR A 751 -1.31 19.27 -25.31
CA THR A 751 -0.68 17.94 -25.44
C THR A 751 0.12 17.58 -24.17
N GLY A 752 -0.23 16.45 -23.56
CA GLY A 752 0.30 15.97 -22.28
C GLY A 752 -0.58 16.30 -21.07
N PHE A 753 -1.53 17.23 -21.18
CA PHE A 753 -2.38 17.72 -20.08
C PHE A 753 -3.76 17.05 -19.99
N THR A 754 -3.97 16.00 -20.78
CA THR A 754 -5.08 15.04 -20.62
C THR A 754 -4.50 13.67 -20.33
N VAL A 755 -4.92 13.06 -19.23
CA VAL A 755 -4.46 11.75 -18.75
C VAL A 755 -5.64 10.85 -18.48
N ASN A 756 -5.86 9.87 -19.36
CA ASN A 756 -6.91 8.88 -19.19
C ASN A 756 -6.34 7.57 -18.65
N VAL A 757 -6.99 7.00 -17.62
CA VAL A 757 -6.72 5.66 -17.06
C VAL A 757 -7.95 4.77 -17.34
N PRO A 758 -7.98 4.09 -18.50
CA PRO A 758 -9.17 3.37 -18.97
C PRO A 758 -9.23 1.91 -18.49
N TRP A 759 -10.07 1.60 -17.52
CA TRP A 759 -10.27 0.23 -17.05
C TRP A 759 -10.98 -0.64 -18.09
N ASN A 760 -10.33 -1.71 -18.51
CA ASN A 760 -10.86 -2.70 -19.47
C ASN A 760 -11.43 -3.95 -18.79
N HIS A 761 -11.75 -3.83 -17.50
CA HIS A 761 -12.34 -4.90 -16.71
C HIS A 761 -13.31 -4.31 -15.69
N LYS A 762 -14.45 -4.99 -15.49
CA LYS A 762 -15.42 -4.67 -14.44
C LYS A 762 -14.84 -4.98 -13.05
N SER A 763 -15.45 -4.50 -11.98
CA SER A 763 -15.05 -4.86 -10.60
C SER A 763 -13.67 -4.38 -10.15
N MET A 764 -13.08 -3.34 -10.77
CA MET A 764 -11.95 -2.63 -10.18
C MET A 764 -12.34 -2.10 -8.79
N GLY A 765 -11.47 -2.24 -7.79
CA GLY A 765 -11.75 -1.83 -6.41
C GLY A 765 -10.68 -0.90 -5.85
N ASP A 766 -10.57 -0.89 -4.53
CA ASP A 766 -9.69 0.02 -3.78
C ASP A 766 -8.24 -0.08 -4.24
N LEU A 767 -7.71 -1.31 -4.37
CA LEU A 767 -6.30 -1.52 -4.70
C LEU A 767 -5.96 -1.04 -6.12
N GLU A 768 -6.85 -1.26 -7.10
CA GLU A 768 -6.65 -0.78 -8.47
C GLU A 768 -6.65 0.75 -8.55
N TYR A 769 -7.61 1.41 -7.89
CA TYR A 769 -7.65 2.87 -7.83
C TYR A 769 -6.45 3.42 -7.05
N MET A 770 -6.05 2.79 -5.94
CA MET A 770 -4.84 3.19 -5.19
C MET A 770 -3.58 3.06 -6.04
N ALA A 771 -3.46 1.98 -6.83
CA ALA A 771 -2.37 1.83 -7.78
C ALA A 771 -2.38 2.93 -8.85
N ALA A 772 -3.54 3.32 -9.39
CA ALA A 772 -3.63 4.49 -10.28
C ALA A 772 -3.16 5.78 -9.60
N PHE A 773 -3.58 6.00 -8.34
CA PHE A 773 -3.17 7.16 -7.57
C PHE A 773 -1.66 7.23 -7.38
N THR A 774 -1.04 6.15 -6.92
CA THR A 774 0.39 6.15 -6.58
C THR A 774 1.30 6.03 -7.80
N SER A 775 0.87 5.37 -8.88
CA SER A 775 1.70 5.17 -10.08
C SER A 775 1.51 6.22 -11.18
N VAL A 776 0.39 6.96 -11.20
CA VAL A 776 0.04 7.92 -12.26
C VAL A 776 -0.38 9.27 -11.68
N ILE A 777 -1.46 9.32 -10.90
CA ILE A 777 -2.13 10.59 -10.54
C ILE A 777 -1.25 11.46 -9.66
N LEU A 778 -0.76 10.95 -8.52
CA LEU A 778 0.06 11.71 -7.58
C LEU A 778 1.41 12.12 -8.19
N PRO A 779 2.16 11.24 -8.89
CA PRO A 779 3.38 11.66 -9.59
C PRO A 779 3.16 12.84 -10.53
N ILE A 780 2.16 12.76 -11.42
CA ILE A 780 1.85 13.83 -12.37
C ILE A 780 1.35 15.09 -11.66
N ALA A 781 0.47 14.94 -10.66
CA ALA A 781 -0.09 16.07 -9.93
C ALA A 781 0.98 16.86 -9.14
N TYR A 782 1.96 16.18 -8.57
CA TYR A 782 3.10 16.82 -7.92
C TYR A 782 4.01 17.54 -8.93
N GLU A 783 4.29 16.92 -10.09
CA GLU A 783 5.10 17.55 -11.15
C GLU A 783 4.39 18.77 -11.79
N PHE A 784 3.06 18.72 -11.89
CA PHE A 784 2.23 19.84 -12.37
C PHE A 784 2.14 20.99 -11.37
N ASP A 785 2.23 20.71 -10.06
CA ASP A 785 2.17 21.71 -8.97
C ASP A 785 0.92 22.63 -9.07
N PRO A 786 -0.30 22.10 -8.90
CA PRO A 786 -1.53 22.87 -9.07
C PRO A 786 -1.71 23.94 -7.99
N GLU A 787 -2.41 25.01 -8.36
CA GLU A 787 -2.83 26.07 -7.44
C GLU A 787 -4.24 25.84 -6.87
N LEU A 788 -5.01 24.97 -7.51
CA LEU A 788 -6.34 24.50 -7.08
C LEU A 788 -6.53 23.08 -7.59
N VAL A 789 -7.10 22.22 -6.75
CA VAL A 789 -7.55 20.88 -7.12
C VAL A 789 -9.07 20.86 -7.10
N LEU A 790 -9.68 20.53 -8.23
CA LEU A 790 -11.10 20.23 -8.36
C LEU A 790 -11.25 18.72 -8.56
N VAL A 791 -12.20 18.11 -7.86
CA VAL A 791 -12.51 16.69 -8.03
C VAL A 791 -13.90 16.56 -8.63
N SER A 792 -13.96 16.01 -9.84
CA SER A 792 -15.20 15.50 -10.44
C SER A 792 -15.55 14.19 -9.74
N ALA A 793 -16.37 14.29 -8.70
CA ALA A 793 -16.56 13.25 -7.71
C ALA A 793 -17.79 12.40 -8.00
N GLY A 794 -17.66 11.51 -8.99
CA GLY A 794 -18.61 10.44 -9.24
C GLY A 794 -18.41 9.27 -8.27
N PHE A 795 -19.49 8.86 -7.61
CA PHE A 795 -19.46 7.70 -6.71
C PHE A 795 -20.12 6.46 -7.34
N ASP A 796 -20.20 6.42 -8.68
CA ASP A 796 -20.71 5.28 -9.44
C ASP A 796 -19.66 4.20 -9.69
N ALA A 797 -18.37 4.47 -9.45
CA ALA A 797 -17.35 3.43 -9.33
C ALA A 797 -17.45 2.66 -8.00
N ALA A 798 -18.30 3.11 -7.09
CA ALA A 798 -18.39 2.58 -5.75
C ALA A 798 -19.14 1.23 -5.69
N ILE A 799 -18.83 0.45 -4.66
CA ILE A 799 -19.49 -0.82 -4.40
C ILE A 799 -21.02 -0.67 -4.27
N GLY A 800 -21.75 -1.49 -5.00
CA GLY A 800 -23.22 -1.50 -4.99
C GLY A 800 -23.88 -0.45 -5.86
N ASP A 801 -23.12 0.32 -6.65
CA ASP A 801 -23.70 1.19 -7.67
C ASP A 801 -24.33 0.37 -8.82
N PRO A 802 -25.53 0.76 -9.32
CA PRO A 802 -26.21 0.01 -10.37
C PRO A 802 -25.60 0.18 -11.77
N LEU A 803 -24.80 1.22 -12.04
CA LEU A 803 -24.30 1.54 -13.38
C LEU A 803 -22.81 1.23 -13.56
N GLY A 804 -21.95 1.53 -12.58
CA GLY A 804 -20.50 1.42 -12.79
C GLY A 804 -19.94 0.00 -12.80
N GLY A 805 -20.43 -0.87 -11.90
CA GLY A 805 -19.96 -2.25 -11.79
C GLY A 805 -18.55 -2.43 -11.22
N CYS A 806 -17.97 -1.36 -10.65
CA CYS A 806 -16.74 -1.38 -9.87
C CYS A 806 -17.04 -1.63 -8.37
N ARG A 807 -16.01 -1.68 -7.53
CA ARG A 807 -16.08 -2.10 -6.12
C ARG A 807 -15.30 -1.19 -5.18
N VAL A 808 -15.19 0.10 -5.51
CA VAL A 808 -14.50 1.07 -4.65
C VAL A 808 -15.33 1.29 -3.37
N THR A 809 -14.71 1.15 -2.22
CA THR A 809 -15.38 1.34 -0.93
C THR A 809 -15.55 2.82 -0.61
N PRO A 810 -16.57 3.21 0.18
CA PRO A 810 -16.69 4.59 0.67
C PRO A 810 -15.42 5.12 1.32
N GLU A 811 -14.72 4.28 2.08
CA GLU A 811 -13.49 4.60 2.77
C GLU A 811 -12.40 5.05 1.80
N ALA A 812 -12.19 4.32 0.70
CA ALA A 812 -11.15 4.63 -0.29
C ALA A 812 -11.25 6.04 -0.86
N TYR A 813 -12.47 6.57 -1.08
CA TYR A 813 -12.67 7.97 -1.50
C TYR A 813 -12.15 8.99 -0.47
N GLY A 814 -12.23 8.65 0.82
CA GLY A 814 -11.57 9.44 1.89
C GLY A 814 -10.05 9.45 1.75
N TYR A 815 -9.44 8.29 1.44
CA TYR A 815 -7.99 8.18 1.23
C TYR A 815 -7.54 9.01 0.01
N PHE A 816 -8.24 8.90 -1.11
CA PHE A 816 -7.97 9.69 -2.32
C PHE A 816 -8.04 11.18 -2.03
N THR A 817 -9.09 11.62 -1.31
CA THR A 817 -9.26 13.01 -0.89
C THR A 817 -8.10 13.47 0.01
N GLN A 818 -7.70 12.66 0.99
CA GLN A 818 -6.60 13.00 1.89
C GLN A 818 -5.27 13.10 1.14
N TRP A 819 -5.00 12.21 0.18
CA TRP A 819 -3.78 12.29 -0.64
C TRP A 819 -3.75 13.52 -1.55
N LEU A 820 -4.89 13.92 -2.13
CA LEU A 820 -4.96 15.17 -2.91
C LEU A 820 -4.80 16.41 -2.02
N SER A 821 -5.13 16.33 -0.73
CA SER A 821 -5.04 17.46 0.21
C SER A 821 -3.62 17.97 0.48
N SER A 822 -2.58 17.19 0.14
CA SER A 822 -1.19 17.67 0.22
C SER A 822 -0.81 18.64 -0.90
N LEU A 823 -1.61 18.71 -1.97
CA LEU A 823 -1.38 19.60 -3.11
C LEU A 823 -2.02 20.97 -2.88
N ALA A 824 -1.60 21.96 -3.66
CA ALA A 824 -2.23 23.29 -3.71
C ALA A 824 -2.38 24.01 -2.35
N GLY A 825 -1.62 23.64 -1.32
CA GLY A 825 -1.82 24.18 0.04
C GLY A 825 -3.14 23.74 0.69
N GLY A 826 -3.65 22.56 0.33
CA GLY A 826 -4.92 22.03 0.82
C GLY A 826 -6.17 22.60 0.16
N ARG A 827 -6.02 23.37 -0.93
CA ARG A 827 -7.15 23.90 -1.72
C ARG A 827 -7.71 22.80 -2.64
N VAL A 828 -8.52 21.93 -2.05
CA VAL A 828 -9.23 20.83 -2.72
C VAL A 828 -10.75 21.10 -2.62
N ILE A 829 -11.44 21.01 -3.75
CA ILE A 829 -12.90 21.11 -3.81
C ILE A 829 -13.46 19.84 -4.44
N VAL A 830 -14.33 19.15 -3.71
CA VAL A 830 -14.95 17.88 -4.15
C VAL A 830 -16.36 18.15 -4.62
N CYS A 831 -16.64 17.91 -5.90
CA CYS A 831 -17.91 18.23 -6.55
C CYS A 831 -18.66 16.97 -6.99
N LEU A 832 -19.88 16.76 -6.51
CA LEU A 832 -20.66 15.58 -6.89
C LEU A 832 -20.94 15.54 -8.40
N GLU A 833 -20.61 14.41 -9.04
CA GLU A 833 -20.95 14.07 -10.44
C GLU A 833 -21.93 12.89 -10.46
N GLY A 834 -21.51 11.70 -10.92
CA GLY A 834 -22.28 10.46 -10.92
C GLY A 834 -22.42 9.77 -9.55
N GLY A 835 -22.90 8.53 -9.57
CA GLY A 835 -23.22 7.74 -8.37
C GLY A 835 -24.72 7.73 -8.06
N TYR A 836 -25.29 6.53 -8.08
CA TYR A 836 -26.73 6.31 -8.23
C TYR A 836 -27.31 5.37 -7.17
N ASN A 837 -26.46 4.71 -6.38
CA ASN A 837 -26.87 4.14 -5.09
C ASN A 837 -26.84 5.23 -4.00
N VAL A 838 -28.01 5.74 -3.61
CA VAL A 838 -28.16 6.83 -2.63
C VAL A 838 -27.48 6.58 -1.29
N ASN A 839 -27.34 5.32 -0.86
CA ASN A 839 -26.65 4.99 0.38
C ASN A 839 -25.13 5.04 0.21
N THR A 840 -24.61 4.43 -0.86
CA THR A 840 -23.16 4.41 -1.14
C THR A 840 -22.62 5.82 -1.34
N ILE A 841 -23.27 6.65 -2.16
CA ILE A 841 -22.82 8.02 -2.43
C ILE A 841 -22.82 8.88 -1.15
N SER A 842 -23.78 8.65 -0.25
CA SER A 842 -23.87 9.37 1.02
C SER A 842 -22.70 9.02 1.93
N HIS A 843 -22.32 7.75 2.02
CA HIS A 843 -21.14 7.35 2.80
C HIS A 843 -19.83 7.82 2.16
N ALA A 844 -19.69 7.72 0.84
CA ALA A 844 -18.48 8.14 0.15
C ALA A 844 -18.24 9.66 0.29
N MET A 845 -19.29 10.47 0.09
CA MET A 845 -19.19 11.93 0.28
C MET A 845 -18.87 12.30 1.74
N VAL A 846 -19.40 11.56 2.71
CA VAL A 846 -19.03 11.73 4.12
C VAL A 846 -17.56 11.41 4.35
N MET A 847 -17.00 10.37 3.75
CA MET A 847 -15.57 10.05 3.87
C MET A 847 -14.69 11.16 3.28
N CYS A 848 -15.07 11.74 2.13
CA CYS A 848 -14.41 12.93 1.59
C CYS A 848 -14.47 14.12 2.57
N ALA A 849 -15.64 14.39 3.15
CA ALA A 849 -15.80 15.46 4.14
C ALA A 849 -14.94 15.24 5.40
N LYS A 850 -14.88 14.00 5.91
CA LYS A 850 -14.02 13.62 7.05
C LYS A 850 -12.54 13.86 6.73
N ALA A 851 -12.07 13.45 5.55
CA ALA A 851 -10.70 13.71 5.11
C ALA A 851 -10.38 15.21 5.10
N LEU A 852 -11.23 16.04 4.49
CA LEU A 852 -11.01 17.49 4.43
C LEU A 852 -11.09 18.17 5.81
N LEU A 853 -11.94 17.66 6.72
CA LEU A 853 -11.99 18.07 8.13
C LEU A 853 -10.79 17.57 8.94
N GLY A 854 -10.00 16.64 8.40
CA GLY A 854 -8.88 15.95 9.04
C GLY A 854 -9.28 14.98 10.13
N ASP A 855 -10.51 14.47 10.09
CA ASP A 855 -10.92 13.38 10.95
C ASP A 855 -10.18 12.09 10.57
N PRO A 856 -9.97 11.18 11.53
CA PRO A 856 -9.41 9.87 11.24
C PRO A 856 -10.34 9.11 10.27
N LEU A 857 -9.75 8.57 9.21
CA LEU A 857 -10.45 7.70 8.26
C LEU A 857 -10.50 6.28 8.79
N PRO A 858 -11.60 5.53 8.57
CA PRO A 858 -11.64 4.12 8.92
C PRO A 858 -10.55 3.35 8.17
N MET A 859 -9.98 2.32 8.81
CA MET A 859 -9.06 1.42 8.09
C MET A 859 -9.81 0.76 6.94
N LEU A 860 -9.14 0.56 5.81
CA LEU A 860 -9.70 -0.23 4.71
C LEU A 860 -9.99 -1.64 5.24
N GLN A 861 -11.19 -2.17 4.98
CA GLN A 861 -11.51 -3.53 5.39
C GLN A 861 -10.56 -4.48 4.67
N ALA A 862 -9.84 -5.31 5.45
CA ALA A 862 -9.19 -6.47 4.87
C ALA A 862 -10.30 -7.33 4.26
N ILE A 863 -10.35 -7.35 2.95
CA ILE A 863 -11.24 -8.21 2.17
C ILE A 863 -11.12 -9.61 2.81
N THR A 864 -12.22 -10.10 3.39
CA THR A 864 -12.25 -11.26 4.31
C THR A 864 -11.47 -12.48 3.77
N PRO A 865 -11.06 -13.46 4.61
CA PRO A 865 -10.33 -14.64 4.15
C PRO A 865 -11.00 -15.41 2.99
N GLN A 866 -12.32 -15.31 2.85
CA GLN A 866 -13.10 -15.90 1.73
C GLN A 866 -12.96 -15.13 0.40
N HIS A 867 -12.36 -13.95 0.44
CA HIS A 867 -12.07 -13.07 -0.69
C HIS A 867 -10.56 -12.74 -0.80
N GLN A 868 -9.67 -13.55 -0.18
CA GLN A 868 -8.20 -13.49 -0.33
C GLN A 868 -7.69 -13.61 -1.78
N SER A 869 -8.59 -13.83 -2.74
CA SER A 869 -8.36 -13.70 -4.18
C SER A 869 -8.30 -12.24 -4.69
N ALA A 870 -8.31 -11.22 -3.83
CA ALA A 870 -8.06 -9.84 -4.24
C ALA A 870 -6.58 -9.64 -4.58
N THR A 871 -6.16 -10.13 -5.73
CA THR A 871 -4.99 -9.65 -6.45
C THR A 871 -5.42 -8.49 -7.33
N VAL A 872 -4.60 -7.45 -7.44
CA VAL A 872 -4.79 -6.43 -8.47
C VAL A 872 -4.95 -7.14 -9.81
N THR A 873 -6.02 -6.84 -10.53
CA THR A 873 -6.33 -7.55 -11.78
C THR A 873 -5.19 -7.36 -12.81
N ALA A 874 -4.89 -8.39 -13.60
CA ALA A 874 -3.88 -8.27 -14.66
C ALA A 874 -4.21 -7.13 -15.65
N SER A 875 -5.51 -6.94 -15.94
CA SER A 875 -6.01 -5.83 -16.76
C SER A 875 -5.70 -4.45 -16.17
N CYS A 876 -5.70 -4.30 -14.84
CA CYS A 876 -5.26 -3.05 -14.19
C CYS A 876 -3.79 -2.77 -14.50
N TYR A 877 -2.89 -3.75 -14.30
CA TYR A 877 -1.47 -3.55 -14.59
C TYR A 877 -1.19 -3.26 -16.06
N GLU A 878 -1.87 -3.95 -16.97
CA GLU A 878 -1.78 -3.66 -18.41
C GLU A 878 -2.20 -2.22 -18.71
N THR A 879 -3.34 -1.78 -18.17
CA THR A 879 -3.84 -0.41 -18.32
C THR A 879 -2.81 0.60 -17.80
N LEU A 880 -2.31 0.42 -16.57
CA LEU A 880 -1.35 1.34 -15.97
C LEU A 880 -0.03 1.39 -16.74
N ARG A 881 0.48 0.25 -17.24
CA ARG A 881 1.67 0.23 -18.11
C ARG A 881 1.45 1.00 -19.40
N ASN A 882 0.29 0.82 -20.04
CA ASN A 882 -0.06 1.55 -21.27
C ASN A 882 -0.11 3.06 -21.03
N VAL A 883 -0.75 3.48 -19.94
CA VAL A 883 -0.80 4.89 -19.52
C VAL A 883 0.61 5.43 -19.27
N ILE A 884 1.42 4.75 -18.47
CA ILE A 884 2.79 5.18 -18.14
C ILE A 884 3.67 5.24 -19.40
N THR A 885 3.52 4.28 -20.32
CA THR A 885 4.25 4.25 -21.60
C THR A 885 3.95 5.50 -22.43
N VAL A 886 2.69 5.93 -22.49
CA VAL A 886 2.30 7.12 -23.23
C VAL A 886 2.69 8.41 -22.48
N GLN A 887 2.37 8.48 -21.20
CA GLN A 887 2.45 9.71 -20.39
C GLN A 887 3.88 10.05 -19.95
N SER A 888 4.78 9.07 -19.83
CA SER A 888 6.20 9.31 -19.51
C SER A 888 6.94 10.19 -20.53
N LYS A 889 6.36 10.42 -21.72
CA LYS A 889 6.86 11.38 -22.71
C LYS A 889 6.68 12.84 -22.28
N TYR A 890 5.73 13.10 -21.39
CA TYR A 890 5.33 14.43 -20.94
C TYR A 890 5.66 14.66 -19.45
N TRP A 891 5.63 13.59 -18.66
CA TRP A 891 5.78 13.63 -17.20
C TRP A 891 6.97 12.78 -16.77
N SER A 892 8.02 13.46 -16.34
CA SER A 892 9.29 12.83 -15.98
C SER A 892 9.21 12.00 -14.70
N ALA A 893 8.23 12.27 -13.84
CA ALA A 893 7.95 11.50 -12.62
C ALA A 893 7.52 10.04 -12.89
N LEU A 894 7.14 9.69 -14.13
CA LEU A 894 6.67 8.35 -14.51
C LEU A 894 7.78 7.42 -15.03
N CYS A 895 9.05 7.68 -14.70
CA CYS A 895 10.20 6.98 -15.29
C CYS A 895 10.38 5.51 -14.85
N PHE A 896 9.53 4.97 -13.97
CA PHE A 896 9.68 3.65 -13.36
C PHE A 896 8.93 2.52 -14.08
N GLY A 897 7.69 2.74 -14.51
CA GLY A 897 6.78 1.67 -14.95
C GLY A 897 7.17 0.99 -16.29
N ASN A 898 7.99 1.63 -17.12
CA ASN A 898 8.38 1.11 -18.43
C ASN A 898 9.60 0.17 -18.40
N GLN A 899 10.22 -0.02 -17.24
CA GLN A 899 11.38 -0.91 -17.08
C GLN A 899 10.93 -2.35 -16.81
N LYS A 900 11.55 -3.31 -17.49
CA LYS A 900 11.38 -4.73 -17.20
C LYS A 900 12.39 -5.13 -16.12
N LEU A 901 11.96 -5.94 -15.17
CA LEU A 901 12.78 -6.45 -14.09
C LEU A 901 13.19 -7.91 -14.36
N PRO A 902 14.34 -8.38 -13.86
CA PRO A 902 14.76 -9.76 -14.01
C PRO A 902 13.78 -10.73 -13.33
N ASN A 903 13.48 -11.85 -14.00
CA ASN A 903 12.69 -12.94 -13.46
C ASN A 903 13.57 -13.90 -12.66
N PHE A 904 13.59 -13.78 -11.34
CA PHE A 904 14.33 -14.69 -10.47
C PHE A 904 13.67 -16.08 -10.30
N ARG A 905 12.50 -16.34 -10.91
CA ARG A 905 11.79 -17.63 -10.77
C ARG A 905 12.35 -18.75 -11.65
N SER A 906 13.40 -18.53 -12.43
CA SER A 906 14.22 -19.61 -13.00
C SER A 906 15.33 -19.99 -12.01
N ASN A 907 15.03 -20.87 -11.05
CA ASN A 907 15.96 -21.57 -10.16
C ASN A 907 17.31 -20.89 -9.91
N PHE A 908 17.46 -19.96 -8.97
CA PHE A 908 18.77 -19.69 -8.36
C PHE A 908 18.61 -19.01 -7.00
N ASP A 909 19.04 -19.71 -5.94
CA ASP A 909 19.40 -19.12 -4.67
C ASP A 909 20.59 -18.18 -4.93
N LEU A 910 20.34 -16.87 -4.86
CA LEU A 910 21.35 -15.84 -5.11
C LEU A 910 22.59 -16.02 -4.22
N SER A 911 22.44 -16.70 -3.07
CA SER A 911 23.52 -16.92 -2.11
C SER A 911 24.48 -18.05 -2.51
N ASP A 912 24.03 -19.03 -3.30
CA ASP A 912 24.86 -20.16 -3.73
C ASP A 912 25.68 -19.88 -4.99
N THR A 913 25.19 -18.99 -5.87
CA THR A 913 25.98 -18.50 -7.02
C THR A 913 27.16 -17.64 -6.56
N LEU A 914 26.98 -16.87 -5.47
CA LEU A 914 28.03 -16.02 -4.90
C LEU A 914 29.11 -16.82 -4.15
N LYS A 915 28.78 -18.01 -3.63
CA LYS A 915 29.75 -18.87 -2.92
C LYS A 915 30.64 -19.70 -3.84
N ASN A 916 30.18 -20.01 -5.06
CA ASN A 916 30.90 -20.90 -5.98
C ASN A 916 31.90 -20.21 -6.90
N ILE A 917 32.14 -18.91 -6.73
CA ILE A 917 33.13 -18.15 -7.50
C ILE A 917 34.19 -17.57 -6.56
N THR A 918 34.93 -18.42 -5.85
CA THR A 918 36.32 -18.15 -5.44
C THR A 918 37.03 -19.37 -4.86
N LEU A 919 38.31 -19.54 -5.26
CA LEU A 919 39.32 -20.57 -4.89
C LEU A 919 39.16 -21.92 -5.62
N SER A 920 40.13 -22.50 -6.33
CA SER A 920 41.59 -22.34 -6.45
C SER A 920 42.07 -23.13 -7.70
N GLU A 921 42.83 -22.55 -8.62
CA GLU A 921 44.30 -22.71 -8.82
C GLU A 921 44.74 -23.61 -10.00
N ARG A 922 45.47 -22.96 -10.92
CA ARG A 922 46.74 -23.33 -11.60
C ARG A 922 47.01 -24.77 -12.06
N SER A 923 47.22 -24.92 -13.38
CA SER A 923 48.51 -25.37 -13.98
C SER A 923 48.40 -25.42 -15.51
N GLY A 924 49.12 -24.57 -16.26
CA GLY A 924 50.26 -24.98 -17.11
C GLY A 924 49.93 -24.70 -18.59
N GLY A 925 50.55 -23.71 -19.26
CA GLY A 925 51.65 -23.88 -20.21
C GLY A 925 51.18 -24.44 -21.57
N GLY A 926 51.39 -23.86 -22.75
CA GLY A 926 52.14 -22.71 -23.22
C GLY A 926 51.94 -22.57 -24.75
N ASP A 927 52.54 -21.49 -25.28
CA ASP A 927 52.95 -21.23 -26.67
C ASP A 927 51.93 -21.10 -27.81
N GLY A 928 52.13 -20.03 -28.61
CA GLY A 928 51.93 -20.09 -30.06
C GLY A 928 51.20 -18.91 -30.70
N ASP A 929 51.94 -17.84 -30.98
CA ASP A 929 51.91 -16.97 -32.17
C ASP A 929 50.59 -16.52 -32.84
N GLY A 930 50.57 -15.21 -33.17
CA GLY A 930 50.36 -14.84 -34.58
C GLY A 930 49.15 -13.97 -34.93
N ALA A 931 49.37 -12.65 -34.86
CA ALA A 931 49.10 -11.67 -35.92
C ALA A 931 47.67 -11.50 -36.52
N ASN A 932 47.18 -10.27 -36.32
CA ASN A 932 46.69 -9.33 -37.34
C ASN A 932 45.44 -9.62 -38.21
N LEU A 933 44.54 -8.63 -38.10
CA LEU A 933 43.96 -7.79 -39.17
C LEU A 933 42.65 -8.22 -39.86
N THR A 934 41.80 -7.18 -39.95
CA THR A 934 40.92 -6.78 -41.06
C THR A 934 39.50 -7.38 -41.15
N SER A 935 38.54 -6.53 -40.79
CA SER A 935 37.29 -6.24 -41.52
C SER A 935 37.54 -6.05 -43.04
N PRO A 936 36.57 -6.11 -43.99
CA PRO A 936 35.27 -5.42 -43.85
C PRO A 936 34.05 -5.98 -44.65
N SER A 937 32.86 -5.53 -44.22
CA SER A 937 31.75 -4.93 -44.99
C SER A 937 30.99 -5.62 -46.14
N MET A 938 29.69 -5.27 -46.16
CA MET A 938 28.79 -5.05 -47.33
C MET A 938 28.25 -6.33 -48.01
N ALA A 939 27.02 -6.40 -48.53
CA ALA A 939 25.84 -5.53 -48.52
C ALA A 939 24.69 -6.30 -49.20
N SER A 940 23.46 -5.83 -48.95
CA SER A 940 22.32 -5.73 -49.89
C SER A 940 21.65 -6.98 -50.49
N GLY A 941 20.31 -6.91 -50.59
CA GLY A 941 19.55 -7.72 -51.55
C GLY A 941 18.05 -7.87 -51.26
N SER A 942 17.32 -6.78 -51.50
CA SER A 942 15.87 -6.60 -51.69
C SER A 942 15.06 -7.66 -52.46
N GLY A 943 13.75 -7.74 -52.10
CA GLY A 943 12.59 -7.93 -53.00
C GLY A 943 12.17 -9.38 -53.29
N GLY A 944 10.90 -9.80 -53.38
CA GLY A 944 9.59 -9.15 -53.35
C GLY A 944 8.55 -10.06 -54.05
N SER A 945 7.35 -10.17 -53.47
CA SER A 945 6.00 -10.38 -54.07
C SER A 945 5.62 -11.60 -54.96
N GLY A 946 4.45 -12.21 -54.68
CA GLY A 946 3.47 -12.60 -55.73
C GLY A 946 2.66 -13.90 -55.55
N ASP A 947 1.39 -13.75 -55.11
CA ASP A 947 0.11 -14.43 -55.46
C ASP A 947 -0.07 -15.97 -55.69
N GLY A 948 -1.22 -16.48 -55.20
CA GLY A 948 -1.75 -17.87 -55.29
C GLY A 948 -2.30 -18.29 -56.68
N PRO A 949 -3.17 -19.34 -56.86
CA PRO A 949 -4.16 -19.91 -55.92
C PRO A 949 -4.42 -21.46 -56.00
N SER A 950 -5.42 -21.92 -55.21
CA SER A 950 -6.33 -23.09 -55.42
C SER A 950 -6.05 -24.43 -54.72
N ARG A 951 -7.15 -24.95 -54.12
CA ARG A 951 -7.31 -26.14 -53.27
C ARG A 951 -7.66 -27.40 -54.09
N THR A 952 -7.25 -28.59 -53.62
CA THR A 952 -8.10 -29.78 -53.42
C THR A 952 -7.38 -30.84 -52.55
N ALA A 953 -8.19 -31.58 -51.78
CA ALA A 953 -7.82 -32.39 -50.61
C ALA A 953 -7.46 -33.85 -50.92
N SER A 954 -6.72 -34.50 -50.02
CA SER A 954 -7.08 -35.84 -49.47
C SER A 954 -6.28 -36.15 -48.21
N ALA A 955 -6.95 -36.72 -47.21
CA ALA A 955 -6.48 -36.96 -45.85
C ALA A 955 -5.81 -38.34 -45.69
N SER A 956 -4.70 -38.36 -44.93
CA SER A 956 -4.23 -39.53 -44.17
C SER A 956 -3.99 -39.06 -42.74
N ALA A 957 -4.68 -39.64 -41.76
CA ALA A 957 -4.60 -39.24 -40.36
C ALA A 957 -3.16 -39.46 -39.81
N SER A 958 -2.43 -38.36 -39.62
CA SER A 958 -1.20 -38.33 -38.84
C SER A 958 -1.54 -38.28 -37.35
N LYS A 959 -0.72 -38.92 -36.52
CA LYS A 959 -0.78 -38.74 -35.06
C LYS A 959 -0.40 -37.28 -34.77
N GLN A 960 -1.34 -36.54 -34.21
CA GLN A 960 -1.15 -35.14 -33.86
C GLN A 960 -0.01 -35.01 -32.84
N THR A 961 0.99 -34.21 -33.16
CA THR A 961 2.08 -33.88 -32.25
C THR A 961 1.58 -32.90 -31.17
N LEU A 962 2.24 -32.85 -30.01
CA LEU A 962 1.86 -31.93 -28.93
C LEU A 962 1.83 -30.47 -29.42
N THR A 963 2.77 -30.11 -30.29
CA THR A 963 2.83 -28.78 -30.92
C THR A 963 1.59 -28.52 -31.78
N GLU A 964 1.16 -29.48 -32.60
CA GLU A 964 -0.05 -29.35 -33.42
C GLU A 964 -1.33 -29.31 -32.56
N PHE A 965 -1.39 -30.07 -31.47
CA PHE A 965 -2.52 -30.04 -30.52
C PHE A 965 -2.61 -28.70 -29.78
N LEU A 966 -1.49 -28.17 -29.30
CA LEU A 966 -1.44 -26.86 -28.64
C LEU A 966 -1.79 -25.73 -29.61
N GLN A 967 -1.40 -25.85 -30.88
CA GLN A 967 -1.69 -24.85 -31.91
C GLN A 967 -3.17 -24.88 -32.33
N GLU A 968 -3.77 -26.07 -32.44
CA GLU A 968 -5.21 -26.22 -32.74
C GLU A 968 -6.12 -25.84 -31.57
N ASN A 969 -5.62 -25.90 -30.33
CA ASN A 969 -6.37 -25.55 -29.13
C ASN A 969 -5.83 -24.28 -28.43
N MET A 970 -5.04 -23.48 -29.13
CA MET A 970 -4.42 -22.25 -28.61
C MET A 970 -5.48 -21.27 -28.11
N GLN A 971 -6.60 -21.18 -28.81
CA GLN A 971 -7.74 -20.35 -28.41
C GLN A 971 -8.38 -20.84 -27.10
N ALA A 972 -8.39 -22.15 -26.83
CA ALA A 972 -8.87 -22.71 -25.57
C ALA A 972 -7.86 -22.53 -24.43
N LEU A 973 -6.54 -22.49 -24.72
CA LEU A 973 -5.52 -22.06 -23.75
C LEU A 973 -5.62 -20.56 -23.42
N GLU A 974 -5.83 -19.71 -24.44
CA GLU A 974 -6.00 -18.26 -24.29
C GLU A 974 -7.30 -17.90 -23.55
N ASN A 975 -8.34 -18.71 -23.70
CA ASN A 975 -9.61 -18.58 -22.98
C ASN A 975 -9.60 -19.28 -21.60
N GLU A 976 -8.46 -19.80 -21.13
CA GLU A 976 -8.30 -20.54 -19.87
C GLU A 976 -9.14 -21.83 -19.73
N GLU A 977 -9.57 -22.43 -20.83
CA GLU A 977 -10.31 -23.70 -20.85
C GLU A 977 -9.39 -24.93 -20.76
N MET A 978 -8.07 -24.74 -20.91
CA MET A 978 -7.03 -25.76 -20.69
C MET A 978 -5.76 -25.16 -20.07
N PHE A 979 -5.03 -25.95 -19.27
CA PHE A 979 -3.77 -25.54 -18.64
C PHE A 979 -2.64 -26.52 -19.01
N ALA A 980 -1.48 -26.00 -19.40
CA ALA A 980 -0.27 -26.78 -19.57
C ALA A 980 0.55 -26.77 -18.28
N ILE A 981 0.84 -27.94 -17.72
CA ILE A 981 1.69 -28.07 -16.53
C ILE A 981 3.00 -28.74 -16.95
N VAL A 982 4.13 -28.08 -16.66
CA VAL A 982 5.46 -28.66 -16.84
C VAL A 982 5.87 -29.32 -15.51
N PRO A 983 5.99 -30.66 -15.44
CA PRO A 983 6.43 -31.33 -14.23
C PRO A 983 7.88 -30.96 -13.88
N LYS A 984 8.21 -30.91 -12.60
CA LYS A 984 9.61 -30.75 -12.15
C LYS A 984 10.39 -32.04 -12.43
N GLU A 985 11.57 -31.89 -13.02
CA GLU A 985 12.49 -33.01 -13.21
C GLU A 985 13.25 -33.37 -11.92
N ASP A 986 13.46 -32.39 -11.03
CA ASP A 986 14.15 -32.59 -9.76
C ASP A 986 13.23 -32.34 -8.56
N CYS A 987 13.26 -33.26 -7.60
CA CYS A 987 12.50 -33.17 -6.36
C CYS A 987 13.33 -33.79 -5.21
N PRO A 988 13.59 -33.04 -4.11
CA PRO A 988 14.41 -33.54 -2.99
C PRO A 988 13.81 -34.78 -2.30
N HIS A 989 12.51 -34.99 -2.46
CA HIS A 989 11.79 -36.13 -1.89
C HIS A 989 11.93 -37.42 -2.72
N LEU A 990 12.51 -37.38 -3.94
CA LEU A 990 12.77 -38.59 -4.73
C LEU A 990 13.69 -39.57 -3.99
N ASN A 991 14.58 -39.05 -3.13
CA ASN A 991 15.49 -39.86 -2.31
C ASN A 991 14.77 -40.71 -1.25
N LEU A 992 13.49 -40.46 -0.97
CA LEU A 992 12.67 -41.27 -0.06
C LEU A 992 12.11 -42.53 -0.73
N LEU A 993 12.18 -42.61 -2.07
CA LEU A 993 11.70 -43.76 -2.82
C LEU A 993 12.66 -44.93 -2.68
N GLN A 994 12.12 -46.13 -2.44
CA GLN A 994 12.88 -47.38 -2.36
C GLN A 994 12.37 -48.34 -3.44
N PRO A 995 12.94 -48.30 -4.67
CA PRO A 995 12.45 -49.12 -5.79
C PRO A 995 12.46 -50.63 -5.51
N GLU A 996 13.35 -51.09 -4.63
CA GLU A 996 13.45 -52.48 -4.18
C GLU A 996 12.24 -52.97 -3.36
N THR A 997 11.43 -52.06 -2.79
CA THR A 997 10.24 -52.41 -2.00
C THR A 997 8.95 -52.42 -2.84
N ILE A 998 9.03 -52.17 -4.14
CA ILE A 998 7.88 -52.09 -5.03
C ILE A 998 7.13 -53.44 -5.09
N PRO A 999 5.80 -53.47 -4.89
CA PRO A 999 4.99 -54.68 -5.02
C PRO A 999 5.10 -55.30 -6.42
N ALA A 1000 5.08 -56.63 -6.51
CA ALA A 1000 5.15 -57.35 -7.79
C ALA A 1000 3.93 -57.11 -8.70
N THR A 1001 2.78 -56.76 -8.11
CA THR A 1001 1.51 -56.50 -8.82
C THR A 1001 0.72 -55.43 -8.08
N ILE A 1002 -0.12 -54.67 -8.79
CA ILE A 1002 -1.02 -53.68 -8.21
C ILE A 1002 -2.46 -53.83 -8.71
N ASP A 1003 -3.43 -53.67 -7.82
CA ASP A 1003 -4.85 -53.64 -8.16
C ASP A 1003 -5.30 -52.18 -8.38
N LEU A 1004 -5.46 -51.79 -9.65
CA LEU A 1004 -5.93 -50.45 -10.04
C LEU A 1004 -7.40 -50.19 -9.69
N ALA A 1005 -8.17 -51.25 -9.42
CA ALA A 1005 -9.57 -51.12 -9.01
C ALA A 1005 -9.70 -50.96 -7.48
N ALA A 1006 -8.62 -51.07 -6.71
CA ALA A 1006 -8.66 -51.02 -5.26
C ALA A 1006 -9.32 -49.70 -4.77
N PRO A 1007 -10.30 -49.79 -3.85
CA PRO A 1007 -10.98 -48.62 -3.33
C PRO A 1007 -10.05 -47.83 -2.39
N CYS A 1008 -10.34 -46.55 -2.20
CA CYS A 1008 -9.69 -45.70 -1.22
C CYS A 1008 -9.83 -46.35 0.16
N THR A 1009 -8.70 -46.51 0.85
CA THR A 1009 -8.59 -47.19 2.15
C THR A 1009 -9.50 -46.56 3.22
N ASN A 1010 -9.79 -45.26 3.13
CA ASN A 1010 -10.56 -44.54 4.14
C ASN A 1010 -12.06 -44.48 3.85
N CYS A 1011 -12.46 -44.17 2.61
CA CYS A 1011 -13.88 -43.94 2.27
C CYS A 1011 -14.49 -44.93 1.29
N GLY A 1012 -13.72 -45.89 0.79
CA GLY A 1012 -14.21 -46.90 -0.16
C GLY A 1012 -14.41 -46.39 -1.60
N SER A 1013 -14.14 -45.11 -1.90
CA SER A 1013 -14.28 -44.56 -3.25
C SER A 1013 -13.37 -45.27 -4.25
N ARG A 1014 -13.87 -45.52 -5.47
CA ARG A 1014 -13.08 -46.06 -6.59
C ARG A 1014 -12.75 -45.01 -7.66
N SER A 1015 -13.14 -43.75 -7.41
CA SER A 1015 -12.95 -42.64 -8.35
C SER A 1015 -11.72 -41.82 -7.95
N GLU A 1016 -10.84 -41.54 -8.93
CA GLU A 1016 -9.59 -40.79 -8.79
C GLU A 1016 -8.72 -41.24 -7.60
N ASN A 1017 -8.36 -42.52 -7.60
CA ASN A 1017 -7.47 -43.06 -6.58
C ASN A 1017 -6.00 -42.89 -6.97
N TRP A 1018 -5.21 -42.57 -5.96
CA TRP A 1018 -3.78 -42.36 -6.04
C TRP A 1018 -3.09 -43.40 -5.15
N MET A 1019 -1.90 -43.83 -5.54
CA MET A 1019 -1.03 -44.69 -4.75
C MET A 1019 0.11 -43.85 -4.15
N CYS A 1020 0.32 -43.93 -2.84
CA CYS A 1020 1.52 -43.39 -2.21
C CYS A 1020 2.74 -44.20 -2.67
N LEU A 1021 3.80 -43.55 -3.16
CA LEU A 1021 4.98 -44.26 -3.68
C LEU A 1021 5.91 -44.79 -2.60
N ILE A 1022 5.60 -44.54 -1.32
CA ILE A 1022 6.45 -44.92 -0.18
C ILE A 1022 5.83 -46.08 0.60
N CYS A 1023 4.53 -46.01 0.94
CA CYS A 1023 3.84 -47.12 1.63
C CYS A 1023 2.91 -47.95 0.73
N TYR A 1024 2.72 -47.56 -0.53
CA TYR A 1024 1.81 -48.19 -1.49
C TYR A 1024 0.33 -48.16 -1.10
N GLY A 1025 -0.03 -47.37 -0.07
CA GLY A 1025 -1.42 -47.14 0.32
C GLY A 1025 -2.21 -46.40 -0.76
N ILE A 1026 -3.47 -46.79 -0.94
CA ILE A 1026 -4.35 -46.26 -1.98
C ILE A 1026 -5.41 -45.35 -1.35
N TYR A 1027 -5.43 -44.10 -1.78
CA TYR A 1027 -6.30 -43.07 -1.23
C TYR A 1027 -6.92 -42.21 -2.35
N CYS A 1028 -8.11 -41.68 -2.12
CA CYS A 1028 -8.77 -40.83 -3.12
C CYS A 1028 -8.12 -39.43 -3.17
N GLY A 1029 -8.13 -38.85 -4.37
CA GLY A 1029 -7.50 -37.58 -4.69
C GLY A 1029 -8.17 -36.36 -4.04
N ARG A 1030 -7.57 -35.18 -4.28
CA ARG A 1030 -7.94 -33.89 -3.68
C ARG A 1030 -9.39 -33.49 -3.93
N TYR A 1031 -9.96 -33.87 -5.07
CA TYR A 1031 -11.33 -33.46 -5.46
C TYR A 1031 -12.41 -34.50 -5.13
N VAL A 1032 -12.02 -35.63 -4.50
CA VAL A 1032 -12.97 -36.67 -4.08
C VAL A 1032 -13.19 -36.63 -2.58
N GLY A 1033 -12.19 -37.04 -1.80
CA GLY A 1033 -12.25 -37.06 -0.33
C GLY A 1033 -10.96 -36.62 0.35
N GLN A 1034 -9.97 -36.18 -0.43
CA GLN A 1034 -8.69 -35.63 0.04
C GLN A 1034 -7.85 -36.59 0.90
N HIS A 1035 -8.17 -37.89 0.95
CA HIS A 1035 -7.47 -38.82 1.83
C HIS A 1035 -6.00 -39.01 1.45
N MET A 1036 -5.61 -38.83 0.18
CA MET A 1036 -4.17 -38.83 -0.18
C MET A 1036 -3.45 -37.59 0.37
N VAL A 1037 -4.13 -36.43 0.40
CA VAL A 1037 -3.59 -35.19 0.98
C VAL A 1037 -3.42 -35.35 2.48
N GLN A 1038 -4.44 -35.89 3.15
CA GLN A 1038 -4.40 -36.18 4.59
C GLN A 1038 -3.29 -37.18 4.91
N HIS A 1039 -3.19 -38.27 4.16
CA HIS A 1039 -2.14 -39.27 4.33
C HIS A 1039 -0.73 -38.65 4.27
N SER A 1040 -0.48 -37.80 3.27
CA SER A 1040 0.80 -37.09 3.14
C SER A 1040 1.03 -36.02 4.21
N THR A 1041 -0.02 -35.44 4.77
CA THR A 1041 0.10 -34.40 5.82
C THR A 1041 0.34 -35.02 7.19
N ASP A 1042 -0.36 -36.12 7.48
CA ASP A 1042 -0.26 -36.86 8.74
C ASP A 1042 1.05 -37.65 8.84
N THR A 1043 1.64 -38.02 7.70
CA THR A 1043 2.93 -38.69 7.61
C THR A 1043 3.89 -37.81 6.82
N LEU A 1044 4.65 -36.94 7.50
CA LEU A 1044 5.59 -36.00 6.88
C LEU A 1044 6.63 -36.70 5.96
N ASP A 1045 6.81 -38.01 6.10
CA ASP A 1045 7.73 -38.83 5.30
C ASP A 1045 7.09 -39.44 4.04
N HIS A 1046 5.79 -39.23 3.75
CA HIS A 1046 5.10 -39.82 2.60
C HIS A 1046 4.63 -38.80 1.52
N PRO A 1047 5.51 -37.93 0.99
CA PRO A 1047 5.08 -36.80 0.18
C PRO A 1047 4.76 -37.12 -1.29
N ILE A 1048 5.06 -38.32 -1.80
CA ILE A 1048 4.94 -38.62 -3.25
C ILE A 1048 3.81 -39.61 -3.52
N ALA A 1049 2.92 -39.26 -4.45
CA ALA A 1049 1.82 -40.12 -4.88
C ALA A 1049 1.66 -40.15 -6.41
N LEU A 1050 1.22 -41.29 -6.94
CA LEU A 1050 0.98 -41.53 -8.35
C LEU A 1050 -0.51 -41.76 -8.61
N SER A 1051 -1.06 -41.07 -9.59
CA SER A 1051 -2.45 -41.15 -10.02
C SER A 1051 -2.72 -42.38 -10.89
N PHE A 1052 -3.72 -43.19 -10.55
CA PHE A 1052 -4.13 -44.29 -11.43
C PHE A 1052 -4.90 -43.81 -12.67
N SER A 1053 -5.43 -42.58 -12.66
CA SER A 1053 -6.24 -42.05 -13.77
C SER A 1053 -5.40 -41.70 -14.99
N ASP A 1054 -4.24 -41.06 -14.78
CA ASP A 1054 -3.42 -40.47 -15.84
C ASP A 1054 -1.92 -40.75 -15.68
N LEU A 1055 -1.52 -41.51 -14.66
CA LEU A 1055 -0.13 -41.85 -14.34
C LEU A 1055 0.76 -40.64 -14.00
N SER A 1056 0.15 -39.49 -13.75
CA SER A 1056 0.84 -38.32 -13.22
C SER A 1056 1.33 -38.60 -11.79
N VAL A 1057 2.46 -38.00 -11.42
CA VAL A 1057 3.03 -38.13 -10.08
C VAL A 1057 3.07 -36.75 -9.45
N TRP A 1058 2.49 -36.65 -8.25
CA TRP A 1058 2.45 -35.42 -7.48
C TRP A 1058 3.33 -35.57 -6.24
N CYS A 1059 4.12 -34.54 -5.96
CA CYS A 1059 4.81 -34.38 -4.69
C CYS A 1059 4.10 -33.33 -3.85
N TYR A 1060 3.45 -33.75 -2.76
CA TYR A 1060 2.80 -32.86 -1.79
C TYR A 1060 3.80 -31.99 -1.03
N GLY A 1061 5.02 -32.50 -0.77
CA GLY A 1061 6.08 -31.71 -0.14
C GLY A 1061 6.63 -30.59 -1.03
N CYS A 1062 6.55 -30.73 -2.36
CA CYS A 1062 6.96 -29.70 -3.32
C CYS A 1062 5.77 -28.96 -3.97
N ASP A 1063 4.54 -29.34 -3.61
CA ASP A 1063 3.26 -28.95 -4.22
C ASP A 1063 3.33 -28.85 -5.76
N SER A 1064 3.85 -29.90 -6.41
CA SER A 1064 4.08 -29.89 -7.87
C SER A 1064 4.03 -31.29 -8.48
N TYR A 1065 3.66 -31.37 -9.77
CA TYR A 1065 3.85 -32.58 -10.56
C TYR A 1065 5.35 -32.83 -10.78
N ILE A 1066 5.77 -34.09 -10.75
CA ILE A 1066 7.16 -34.49 -10.95
C ILE A 1066 7.28 -35.52 -12.06
N ASP A 1067 8.34 -35.41 -12.87
CA ASP A 1067 8.69 -36.42 -13.86
C ASP A 1067 10.20 -36.65 -13.88
N ASN A 1068 10.65 -37.78 -13.34
CA ASN A 1068 12.06 -38.10 -13.15
C ASN A 1068 12.31 -39.59 -13.38
N GLY A 1069 13.51 -39.96 -13.84
CA GLY A 1069 13.91 -41.35 -14.08
C GLY A 1069 13.71 -42.29 -12.90
N ALA A 1070 13.83 -41.80 -11.66
CA ALA A 1070 13.59 -42.59 -10.44
C ALA A 1070 12.14 -43.09 -10.31
N LEU A 1071 11.18 -42.44 -10.98
CA LEU A 1071 9.77 -42.82 -10.99
C LEU A 1071 9.46 -43.94 -11.99
N HIS A 1072 10.41 -44.26 -12.88
CA HIS A 1072 10.20 -45.22 -13.96
C HIS A 1072 9.73 -46.61 -13.49
N PRO A 1073 10.27 -47.21 -12.41
CA PRO A 1073 9.79 -48.51 -11.92
C PRO A 1073 8.33 -48.46 -11.45
N TYR A 1074 7.93 -47.38 -10.76
CA TYR A 1074 6.56 -47.18 -10.24
C TYR A 1074 5.56 -46.93 -11.37
N LYS A 1075 5.90 -46.04 -12.31
CA LYS A 1075 5.08 -45.78 -13.50
C LYS A 1075 4.96 -47.04 -14.35
N THR A 1076 6.03 -47.83 -14.47
CA THR A 1076 6.01 -49.13 -15.18
C THR A 1076 5.08 -50.13 -14.52
N LEU A 1077 5.10 -50.28 -13.19
CA LEU A 1077 4.18 -51.18 -12.46
C LEU A 1077 2.71 -50.85 -12.78
N VAL A 1078 2.34 -49.58 -12.65
CA VAL A 1078 0.95 -49.13 -12.87
C VAL A 1078 0.58 -49.17 -14.35
N HIS A 1079 1.52 -48.85 -15.26
CA HIS A 1079 1.29 -48.92 -16.70
C HIS A 1079 1.12 -50.37 -17.20
N VAL A 1080 1.91 -51.33 -16.70
CA VAL A 1080 1.73 -52.76 -17.01
C VAL A 1080 0.36 -53.23 -16.50
N ALA A 1081 -0.01 -52.87 -15.28
CA ALA A 1081 -1.33 -53.21 -14.73
C ALA A 1081 -2.48 -52.58 -15.54
N LYS A 1082 -2.28 -51.38 -16.10
CA LYS A 1082 -3.32 -50.62 -16.83
C LYS A 1082 -3.43 -50.99 -18.30
N PHE A 1083 -2.30 -51.26 -18.96
CA PHE A 1083 -2.21 -51.38 -20.41
C PHE A 1083 -1.55 -52.69 -20.89
N GLY A 1084 -1.05 -53.53 -19.99
CA GLY A 1084 -0.45 -54.83 -20.32
C GLY A 1084 0.96 -54.78 -20.91
N GLU A 1085 1.59 -53.60 -20.95
CA GLU A 1085 2.94 -53.39 -21.47
C GLU A 1085 3.74 -52.42 -20.59
N PRO A 1086 5.09 -52.48 -20.57
CA PRO A 1086 5.90 -51.57 -19.77
C PRO A 1086 5.77 -50.10 -20.23
N PHE A 1087 5.85 -49.17 -19.28
CA PHE A 1087 5.84 -47.73 -19.57
C PHE A 1087 7.06 -47.38 -20.44
N ARG A 1088 6.87 -46.70 -21.56
CA ARG A 1088 8.00 -46.26 -22.40
C ARG A 1088 8.56 -44.94 -21.87
N TRP A 1089 9.83 -44.94 -21.49
CA TRP A 1089 10.51 -43.73 -21.01
C TRP A 1089 10.99 -42.85 -22.18
N SER A 1090 10.75 -41.55 -22.11
CA SER A 1090 10.98 -40.58 -23.19
C SER A 1090 12.26 -39.73 -23.04
N TYR A 1091 13.00 -39.86 -21.94
CA TYR A 1091 14.30 -39.21 -21.77
C TYR A 1091 15.41 -40.03 -22.45
N GLY A 1092 16.23 -39.35 -23.26
CA GLY A 1092 17.21 -39.94 -24.17
C GLY A 1092 18.16 -40.95 -23.54
N SER A 1093 18.33 -42.07 -24.24
CA SER A 1093 19.23 -43.17 -23.90
C SER A 1093 20.70 -42.79 -24.07
N ASN A 1094 21.41 -42.55 -22.97
CA ASN A 1094 22.77 -43.07 -22.81
C ASN A 1094 22.67 -44.29 -21.88
N LEU A 1095 22.35 -45.44 -22.48
CA LEU A 1095 22.32 -46.72 -21.79
C LEU A 1095 23.62 -47.47 -22.09
N SER A 1096 24.40 -47.77 -21.05
CA SER A 1096 25.07 -49.06 -21.00
C SER A 1096 25.11 -49.59 -19.57
N LEU A 1097 24.06 -50.33 -19.23
CA LEU A 1097 24.17 -51.45 -18.32
C LEU A 1097 25.01 -52.53 -19.03
N GLN A 1098 26.22 -52.79 -18.54
CA GLN A 1098 26.85 -54.09 -18.73
C GLN A 1098 27.12 -54.76 -17.38
N VAL A 1099 26.48 -55.90 -17.25
CA VAL A 1099 26.46 -56.84 -16.15
C VAL A 1099 27.85 -57.41 -15.89
N VAL A 1100 28.30 -57.37 -14.64
CA VAL A 1100 29.30 -58.33 -14.13
C VAL A 1100 28.60 -59.20 -13.09
N ARG A 1101 28.33 -60.45 -13.47
CA ARG A 1101 28.06 -61.53 -12.52
C ARG A 1101 29.37 -61.89 -11.84
N SER A 1102 29.42 -61.78 -10.52
CA SER A 1102 30.36 -62.50 -9.68
C SER A 1102 29.64 -63.65 -8.99
N GLU A 1103 29.60 -64.80 -9.64
CA GLU A 1103 29.81 -66.09 -8.97
C GLU A 1103 30.75 -66.90 -9.87
N GLY A 1104 31.96 -67.11 -9.39
CA GLY A 1104 32.94 -68.00 -9.98
C GLY A 1104 33.69 -68.69 -8.85
N GLY A 1105 33.18 -69.84 -8.43
CA GLY A 1105 33.97 -70.83 -7.72
C GLY A 1105 34.93 -71.52 -8.68
N ALA A 1106 36.20 -71.52 -8.30
CA ALA A 1106 37.26 -72.50 -8.57
C ALA A 1106 37.58 -72.94 -10.02
N GLY A 1107 38.88 -72.81 -10.37
CA GLY A 1107 39.59 -73.85 -11.14
C GLY A 1107 40.41 -73.38 -12.35
N ASP A 1108 41.71 -73.15 -12.11
CA ASP A 1108 42.89 -73.40 -12.97
C ASP A 1108 42.80 -73.31 -14.51
N ALA A 1109 43.64 -72.46 -15.12
CA ALA A 1109 44.97 -72.87 -15.63
C ALA A 1109 45.58 -71.86 -16.64
N GLN A 1110 46.78 -71.39 -16.28
CA GLN A 1110 47.97 -71.14 -17.13
C GLN A 1110 48.03 -70.04 -18.24
N HIS A 1111 49.07 -69.21 -18.05
CA HIS A 1111 49.98 -68.58 -19.03
C HIS A 1111 49.72 -67.16 -19.62
N ARG A 1112 50.40 -66.20 -18.96
CA ARG A 1112 51.13 -65.00 -19.45
C ARG A 1112 52.07 -65.25 -20.67
N PRO A 1113 52.78 -64.23 -21.23
CA PRO A 1113 52.43 -62.83 -21.58
C PRO A 1113 53.16 -62.27 -22.85
N SER A 1114 52.90 -61.01 -23.26
CA SER A 1114 53.92 -60.01 -23.75
C SER A 1114 53.22 -58.65 -24.03
N ARG A 1115 53.47 -57.54 -23.31
CA ARG A 1115 54.54 -56.49 -23.44
C ARG A 1115 54.64 -55.91 -24.85
N SER A 1116 54.58 -54.58 -25.10
CA SER A 1116 55.42 -53.44 -24.61
C SER A 1116 54.73 -52.08 -24.92
N THR A 1117 54.51 -51.14 -23.97
CA THR A 1117 55.37 -49.99 -23.52
C THR A 1117 55.70 -48.96 -24.62
N ASP A 1118 55.60 -47.64 -24.43
CA ASP A 1118 55.36 -46.77 -23.25
C ASP A 1118 54.57 -45.52 -23.65
#